data_AF-A0A9E4KW42-F1
#
_entry.id   AF-A0A9E4KW42-F1
#
_cell.length_a   1.000
_cell.length_b   1.000
_cell.length_c   1.000
_cell.angle_alpha   90.00
_cell.angle_beta   90.00
_cell.angle_gamma   90.00
#
_symmetry.space_group_name_H-M   'P 1'
#
loop_
_entity.id
_entity.type
_entity.pdbx_description
1 polymer ?
#
loop_
_entity_poly.entity_id
_entity_poly.type
_entity_poly.pdbx_seq_one_letter_code
_entity_poly.pdbx_strand_id
1 'polypeptide(L)'
;MASLGTASLIIALALAAYGTAASFAGAKQRNGALALSGRRATYALALALGVGVLALITAFLRNEFAIRYVADNSNLAMPRIYTWVAFYAGNAGSLLFVAFALALMSSLAMAYAPRRLGPQLPYANGVLMIISLFFTAVMLFMANPFVETAAVPIDGQGINPLLTHPGMFAHPPLIMTGLVSIAVPFAFGMGALLSGRVDDAWVDAGRVWGLAAWALLAIGLLLGAWWAYTILGWGGYWAWDPVENAAFMPWLGLTAFIHSIMVQKRRGMFRMWNIALINTAFTLGAFGVFINRGGPVPSVHSFGASTLGWVFLLFLGASVVLSFGLFFYRLADLRSSGRLESTLSREAAFLVNNLLLLAVAFITMWGVIFPLISELVTGETITVAEPFYNKVNGPLLLALVLLMGIGPLLPWRRATWESVRRALAVPAAAAAVVCVALALFGVVKPIALIAFTVSAMAAASVLQEWARGTLARRRATGAAYPAAFAQLIAANRPRYGGYVVHLAVVMLAFGIIGSQFYNLERDVILGPGDRATIGEYEVEFVGSAVIPFPDRTERTATINLYRGGEPVKTIVAWQGLYPSFRILSTRAAIHSTPREDVYVLFSELQPDGESAVFRLLLNPLVWWMWVAGPFVVLGTLIALWPARRRATAAAPSPLEGQALPSPSQPAV
;
A
#
# COMPACT_ATOMS: atom_id res chain seq x y z
N MET A 1 -19.56 3.69 28.39
CA MET A 1 -19.40 2.96 27.11
C MET A 1 -18.69 1.60 27.24
N ALA A 2 -17.93 1.36 28.32
CA ALA A 2 -17.13 0.15 28.51
C ALA A 2 -17.93 -1.17 28.40
N SER A 3 -19.05 -1.30 29.10
CA SER A 3 -19.86 -2.54 29.10
C SER A 3 -20.41 -2.89 27.71
N LEU A 4 -20.88 -1.88 26.96
CA LEU A 4 -21.37 -2.06 25.59
C LEU A 4 -20.24 -2.53 24.66
N GLY A 5 -19.07 -1.89 24.77
CA GLY A 5 -17.87 -2.27 24.00
C GLY A 5 -17.43 -3.70 24.29
N THR A 6 -17.31 -4.08 25.57
CA THR A 6 -16.93 -5.44 25.97
C THR A 6 -17.95 -6.49 25.51
N ALA A 7 -19.26 -6.21 25.65
CA ALA A 7 -20.30 -7.11 25.15
C ALA A 7 -20.22 -7.30 23.62
N SER A 8 -19.95 -6.22 22.88
CA SER A 8 -19.71 -6.27 21.44
C SER A 8 -18.53 -7.18 21.08
N LEU A 9 -17.41 -7.12 21.83
CA LEU A 9 -16.25 -7.99 21.60
C LEU A 9 -16.53 -9.47 21.89
N ILE A 10 -17.31 -9.78 22.93
CA ILE A 10 -17.74 -11.15 23.25
C ILE A 10 -18.61 -11.71 22.12
N ILE A 11 -19.58 -10.92 21.65
CA ILE A 11 -20.45 -11.30 20.52
C ILE A 11 -19.61 -11.49 19.25
N ALA A 12 -18.66 -10.60 18.98
CA ALA A 12 -17.75 -10.72 17.84
C ALA A 12 -16.92 -12.01 17.90
N LEU A 13 -16.39 -12.38 19.07
CA LEU A 13 -15.66 -13.64 19.25
C LEU A 13 -16.55 -14.87 18.97
N ALA A 14 -17.76 -14.88 19.54
CA ALA A 14 -18.72 -15.97 19.32
C ALA A 14 -19.12 -16.11 17.84
N LEU A 15 -19.35 -14.99 17.15
CA LEU A 15 -19.66 -14.97 15.72
C LEU A 15 -18.47 -15.43 14.87
N ALA A 16 -17.24 -15.05 15.22
CA ALA A 16 -16.03 -15.49 14.53
C ALA A 16 -15.83 -17.01 14.66
N ALA A 17 -16.02 -17.56 15.87
CA ALA A 17 -15.94 -19.00 16.14
C ALA A 17 -17.05 -19.77 15.42
N TYR A 18 -18.31 -19.32 15.56
CA TYR A 18 -19.45 -19.92 14.88
C TYR A 18 -19.30 -19.87 13.36
N GLY A 19 -18.95 -18.70 12.80
CA GLY A 19 -18.78 -18.53 11.36
C GLY A 19 -17.66 -19.39 10.79
N THR A 20 -16.58 -19.59 11.54
CA THR A 20 -15.52 -20.56 11.21
C THR A 20 -16.10 -21.97 11.12
N ALA A 21 -16.71 -22.46 12.20
CA ALA A 21 -17.25 -23.82 12.27
C ALA A 21 -18.33 -24.06 11.21
N ALA A 22 -19.31 -23.16 11.08
CA ALA A 22 -20.41 -23.25 10.12
C ALA A 22 -19.92 -23.24 8.67
N SER A 23 -18.89 -22.45 8.36
CA SER A 23 -18.34 -22.38 7.00
C SER A 23 -17.67 -23.69 6.59
N PHE A 24 -16.80 -24.25 7.44
CA PHE A 24 -16.12 -25.52 7.14
C PHE A 24 -17.05 -26.72 7.22
N ALA A 25 -17.93 -26.79 8.23
CA ALA A 25 -18.91 -27.85 8.37
C ALA A 25 -19.92 -27.82 7.21
N GLY A 26 -20.42 -26.63 6.85
CA GLY A 26 -21.32 -26.45 5.71
C GLY A 26 -20.68 -26.89 4.39
N ALA A 27 -19.39 -26.59 4.20
CA ALA A 27 -18.64 -27.08 3.03
C ALA A 27 -18.50 -28.61 3.02
N LYS A 28 -18.04 -29.20 4.13
CA LYS A 28 -17.77 -30.64 4.25
C LYS A 28 -19.03 -31.48 4.14
N GLN A 29 -20.12 -31.03 4.74
CA GLN A 29 -21.43 -31.70 4.72
C GLN A 29 -22.24 -31.39 3.46
N ARG A 30 -21.74 -30.52 2.57
CA ARG A 30 -22.48 -29.98 1.41
C ARG A 30 -23.83 -29.35 1.80
N ASN A 31 -23.91 -28.80 3.01
CA ASN A 31 -25.10 -28.13 3.52
C ASN A 31 -25.06 -26.64 3.19
N GLY A 32 -25.79 -26.25 2.14
CA GLY A 32 -25.85 -24.87 1.66
C GLY A 32 -26.43 -23.88 2.68
N ALA A 33 -27.38 -24.31 3.50
CA ALA A 33 -27.97 -23.46 4.54
C ALA A 33 -26.96 -23.15 5.66
N LEU A 34 -26.20 -24.15 6.09
CA LEU A 34 -25.15 -23.97 7.09
C LEU A 34 -24.00 -23.09 6.56
N ALA A 35 -23.58 -23.31 5.31
CA ALA A 35 -22.59 -22.46 4.66
C ALA A 35 -23.07 -21.00 4.50
N LEU A 36 -24.34 -20.79 4.17
CA LEU A 36 -24.95 -19.46 4.12
C LEU A 36 -25.00 -18.81 5.50
N SER A 37 -25.31 -19.58 6.55
CA SER A 37 -25.27 -19.09 7.93
C SER A 37 -23.86 -18.63 8.34
N GLY A 38 -22.83 -19.42 8.01
CA GLY A 38 -21.43 -19.04 8.21
C GLY A 38 -21.07 -17.72 7.52
N ARG A 39 -21.56 -17.51 6.28
CA ARG A 39 -21.39 -16.23 5.56
C ARG A 39 -22.13 -15.07 6.21
N ARG A 40 -23.34 -15.29 6.73
CA ARG A 40 -24.11 -14.25 7.46
C ARG A 40 -23.44 -13.88 8.78
N ALA A 41 -22.78 -14.83 9.44
CA ALA A 41 -21.99 -14.55 10.64
C ALA A 41 -20.85 -13.55 10.36
N THR A 42 -20.24 -13.57 9.17
CA THR A 42 -19.23 -12.57 8.76
C THR A 42 -19.82 -11.15 8.72
N TYR A 43 -21.05 -10.99 8.24
CA TYR A 43 -21.73 -9.68 8.24
C TYR A 43 -22.10 -9.22 9.65
N ALA A 44 -22.61 -10.14 10.47
CA ALA A 44 -22.93 -9.86 11.86
C ALA A 44 -21.67 -9.50 12.67
N LEU A 45 -20.53 -10.13 12.38
CA LEU A 45 -19.24 -9.82 12.98
C LEU A 45 -18.82 -8.37 12.69
N ALA A 46 -18.94 -7.93 11.43
CA ALA A 46 -18.65 -6.54 11.06
C ALA A 46 -19.55 -5.55 11.80
N LEU A 47 -20.84 -5.87 11.95
CA LEU A 47 -21.78 -5.06 12.73
C LEU A 47 -21.40 -5.01 14.21
N ALA A 48 -21.11 -6.16 14.82
CA ALA A 48 -20.72 -6.25 16.23
C ALA A 48 -19.47 -5.42 16.50
N LEU A 49 -18.41 -5.58 15.72
CA LEU A 49 -17.20 -4.76 15.84
C LEU A 49 -17.45 -3.28 15.57
N GLY A 50 -18.34 -2.95 14.63
CA GLY A 50 -18.77 -1.57 14.37
C GLY A 50 -19.42 -0.91 15.60
N VAL A 51 -20.23 -1.64 16.36
CA VAL A 51 -20.78 -1.16 17.64
C VAL A 51 -19.65 -0.86 18.64
N GLY A 52 -18.63 -1.73 18.72
CA GLY A 52 -17.45 -1.48 19.54
C GLY A 52 -16.70 -0.21 19.12
N VAL A 53 -16.45 -0.03 17.83
CA VAL A 53 -15.82 1.19 17.28
C VAL A 53 -16.62 2.44 17.68
N LEU A 54 -17.94 2.43 17.48
CA LEU A 54 -18.80 3.55 17.84
C LEU A 54 -18.81 3.82 19.34
N ALA A 55 -18.81 2.78 20.18
CA ALA A 55 -18.73 2.91 21.63
C ALA A 55 -17.42 3.57 22.06
N LEU A 56 -16.28 3.17 21.47
CA LEU A 56 -14.97 3.74 21.80
C LEU A 56 -14.83 5.19 21.32
N ILE A 57 -15.28 5.51 20.10
CA ILE A 57 -15.32 6.88 19.59
C ILE A 57 -16.19 7.77 20.49
N THR A 58 -17.36 7.26 20.90
CA THR A 58 -18.26 8.00 21.81
C THR A 58 -17.60 8.24 23.17
N ALA A 59 -16.86 7.26 23.69
CA ALA A 59 -16.09 7.42 24.93
C ALA A 59 -15.05 8.54 24.84
N PHE A 60 -14.30 8.61 23.73
CA PHE A 60 -13.37 9.72 23.47
C PHE A 60 -14.09 11.07 23.37
N LEU A 61 -15.20 11.16 22.64
CA LEU A 61 -15.95 12.42 22.49
C LEU A 61 -16.53 12.94 23.80
N ARG A 62 -16.77 12.04 24.76
CA ARG A 62 -17.30 12.35 26.10
C ARG A 62 -16.20 12.48 27.17
N ASN A 63 -14.93 12.30 26.80
CA ASN A 63 -13.81 12.23 27.76
C ASN A 63 -14.08 11.23 28.90
N GLU A 64 -14.61 10.04 28.58
CA GLU A 64 -14.88 8.97 29.57
C GLU A 64 -13.55 8.35 30.07
N PHE A 65 -12.80 9.08 30.91
CA PHE A 65 -11.51 8.65 31.47
C PHE A 65 -11.59 7.43 32.41
N ALA A 66 -12.81 6.98 32.73
CA ALA A 66 -13.02 5.68 33.37
C ALA A 66 -12.56 4.51 32.48
N ILE A 67 -12.53 4.68 31.17
CA ILE A 67 -11.95 3.72 30.23
C ILE A 67 -10.46 4.00 30.09
N ARG A 68 -9.62 3.04 30.47
CA ARG A 68 -8.16 3.20 30.49
C ARG A 68 -7.60 3.65 29.15
N TYR A 69 -8.07 3.06 28.03
CA TYR A 69 -7.57 3.44 26.71
C TYR A 69 -7.87 4.91 26.36
N VAL A 70 -8.99 5.46 26.81
CA VAL A 70 -9.35 6.87 26.59
C VAL A 70 -8.46 7.78 27.45
N ALA A 71 -8.25 7.42 28.72
CA ALA A 71 -7.32 8.14 29.60
C ALA A 71 -5.87 8.13 29.09
N ASP A 72 -5.41 7.00 28.53
CA ASP A 72 -4.04 6.85 28.03
C ASP A 72 -3.79 7.58 26.69
N ASN A 73 -4.83 7.90 25.90
CA ASN A 73 -4.68 8.39 24.51
C ASN A 73 -5.46 9.69 24.21
N SER A 74 -5.96 10.39 25.23
CA SER A 74 -6.60 11.70 25.07
C SER A 74 -6.44 12.54 26.34
N ASN A 75 -6.69 13.83 26.25
CA ASN A 75 -6.74 14.76 27.38
C ASN A 75 -7.73 15.90 27.07
N LEU A 76 -8.02 16.75 28.05
CA LEU A 76 -8.97 17.86 27.91
C LEU A 76 -8.47 18.95 26.93
N ALA A 77 -7.17 19.07 26.74
CA ALA A 77 -6.56 20.02 25.80
C ALA A 77 -6.61 19.55 24.34
N MET A 78 -6.81 18.25 24.09
CA MET A 78 -6.79 17.66 22.75
C MET A 78 -7.98 18.16 21.92
N PRO A 79 -7.74 18.78 20.74
CA PRO A 79 -8.82 19.17 19.86
C PRO A 79 -9.65 17.96 19.42
N ARG A 80 -10.98 18.05 19.50
CA ARG A 80 -11.91 16.94 19.18
C ARG A 80 -11.75 16.36 17.77
N ILE A 81 -11.19 17.13 16.83
CA ILE A 81 -10.89 16.62 15.49
C ILE A 81 -9.95 15.41 15.53
N TYR A 82 -9.04 15.34 16.52
CA TYR A 82 -8.10 14.23 16.69
C TYR A 82 -8.69 13.01 17.39
N THR A 83 -9.97 13.00 17.77
CA THR A 83 -10.64 11.80 18.29
C THR A 83 -10.54 10.63 17.30
N TRP A 84 -10.64 10.90 15.99
CA TRP A 84 -10.44 9.87 14.96
C TRP A 84 -9.04 9.25 15.04
N VAL A 85 -8.00 10.07 15.30
CA VAL A 85 -6.62 9.61 15.41
C VAL A 85 -6.38 8.90 16.73
N ALA A 86 -6.90 9.44 17.84
CA ALA A 86 -6.83 8.86 19.17
C ALA A 86 -7.42 7.44 19.24
N PHE A 87 -8.47 7.19 18.47
CA PHE A 87 -9.10 5.87 18.37
C PHE A 87 -8.14 4.75 17.96
N TYR A 88 -7.15 5.01 17.10
CA TYR A 88 -6.13 4.01 16.73
C TYR A 88 -4.71 4.39 17.15
N ALA A 89 -4.54 5.39 18.02
CA ALA A 89 -3.23 5.89 18.44
C ALA A 89 -2.43 4.88 19.28
N GLY A 90 -3.13 4.07 20.07
CA GLY A 90 -2.55 3.03 20.90
C GLY A 90 -2.83 1.61 20.40
N ASN A 91 -2.20 0.62 21.05
CA ASN A 91 -2.25 -0.80 20.65
C ASN A 91 -3.68 -1.38 20.58
N ALA A 92 -4.48 -1.24 21.65
CA ALA A 92 -5.82 -1.86 21.72
C ALA A 92 -6.82 -1.29 20.69
N GLY A 93 -6.92 0.04 20.58
CA GLY A 93 -7.84 0.68 19.63
C GLY A 93 -7.46 0.47 18.16
N SER A 94 -6.16 0.43 17.83
CA SER A 94 -5.74 0.06 16.47
C SER A 94 -5.99 -1.41 16.15
N LEU A 95 -5.95 -2.34 17.12
CA LEU A 95 -6.39 -3.73 16.92
C LEU A 95 -7.90 -3.80 16.66
N LEU A 96 -8.71 -3.00 17.37
CA LEU A 96 -10.14 -2.87 17.10
C LEU A 96 -10.40 -2.35 15.67
N PHE A 97 -9.65 -1.33 15.24
CA PHE A 97 -9.70 -0.85 13.86
C PHE A 97 -9.35 -1.96 12.85
N VAL A 98 -8.24 -2.68 13.05
CA VAL A 98 -7.79 -3.74 12.14
C VAL A 98 -8.81 -4.87 12.05
N ALA A 99 -9.37 -5.32 13.17
CA ALA A 99 -10.39 -6.37 13.20
C ALA A 99 -11.68 -5.91 12.49
N PHE A 100 -12.11 -4.67 12.74
CA PHE A 100 -13.28 -4.09 12.07
C PHE A 100 -13.05 -3.95 10.55
N ALA A 101 -11.89 -3.44 10.13
CA ALA A 101 -11.51 -3.33 8.73
C ALA A 101 -11.49 -4.70 8.04
N LEU A 102 -10.92 -5.73 8.67
CA LEU A 102 -10.94 -7.10 8.18
C LEU A 102 -12.37 -7.62 8.02
N ALA A 103 -13.22 -7.45 9.03
CA ALA A 103 -14.61 -7.92 9.00
C ALA A 103 -15.41 -7.20 7.91
N LEU A 104 -15.21 -5.89 7.73
CA LEU A 104 -15.85 -5.10 6.68
C LEU A 104 -15.38 -5.54 5.28
N MET A 105 -14.07 -5.67 5.08
CA MET A 105 -13.51 -6.11 3.79
C MET A 105 -13.90 -7.54 3.46
N SER A 106 -13.93 -8.43 4.45
CA SER A 106 -14.44 -9.80 4.32
C SER A 106 -15.92 -9.81 3.96
N SER A 107 -16.73 -8.95 4.59
CA SER A 107 -18.15 -8.79 4.29
C SER A 107 -18.37 -8.34 2.85
N LEU A 108 -17.66 -7.29 2.41
CA LEU A 108 -17.75 -6.82 1.03
C LEU A 108 -17.29 -7.90 0.04
N ALA A 109 -16.20 -8.63 0.35
CA ALA A 109 -15.71 -9.72 -0.48
C ALA A 109 -16.69 -10.86 -0.63
N MET A 110 -17.34 -11.25 0.47
CA MET A 110 -18.39 -12.27 0.43
C MET A 110 -19.62 -11.76 -0.31
N ALA A 111 -20.04 -10.51 -0.11
CA ALA A 111 -21.19 -9.90 -0.79
C ALA A 111 -21.03 -9.90 -2.32
N TYR A 112 -19.86 -9.52 -2.81
CA TYR A 112 -19.55 -9.40 -4.24
C TYR A 112 -18.85 -10.63 -4.84
N ALA A 113 -18.76 -11.73 -4.09
CA ALA A 113 -18.15 -12.96 -4.56
C ALA A 113 -18.85 -13.50 -5.84
N PRO A 114 -18.11 -13.80 -6.92
CA PRO A 114 -18.68 -14.38 -8.13
C PRO A 114 -19.42 -15.71 -7.85
N ARG A 115 -20.63 -15.88 -8.39
CA ARG A 115 -21.44 -17.11 -8.21
C ARG A 115 -20.70 -18.40 -8.59
N ARG A 116 -19.81 -18.33 -9.59
CA ARG A 116 -18.99 -19.46 -10.05
C ARG A 116 -18.02 -20.01 -9.00
N LEU A 117 -17.75 -19.27 -7.91
CA LEU A 117 -16.96 -19.76 -6.79
C LEU A 117 -17.67 -20.87 -6.00
N GLY A 118 -18.98 -21.03 -6.13
CA GLY A 118 -19.86 -21.95 -5.40
C GLY A 118 -19.21 -22.78 -4.28
N PRO A 119 -18.55 -23.91 -4.58
CA PRO A 119 -17.96 -24.81 -3.56
C PRO A 119 -16.69 -24.30 -2.86
N GLN A 120 -15.96 -23.36 -3.45
CA GLN A 120 -14.76 -22.73 -2.89
C GLN A 120 -15.12 -21.67 -1.85
N LEU A 121 -16.29 -21.03 -2.01
CA LEU A 121 -16.69 -19.86 -1.23
C LEU A 121 -16.82 -20.12 0.28
N PRO A 122 -17.41 -21.23 0.74
CA PRO A 122 -17.48 -21.54 2.17
C PRO A 122 -16.08 -21.72 2.79
N TYR A 123 -15.14 -22.37 2.09
CA TYR A 123 -13.76 -22.49 2.58
C TYR A 123 -13.06 -21.14 2.67
N ALA A 124 -13.23 -20.27 1.68
CA ALA A 124 -12.70 -18.91 1.71
C ALA A 124 -13.27 -18.10 2.89
N ASN A 125 -14.59 -18.18 3.13
CA ASN A 125 -15.20 -17.54 4.29
C ASN A 125 -14.67 -18.11 5.62
N GLY A 126 -14.49 -19.44 5.70
CA GLY A 126 -13.91 -20.10 6.87
C GLY A 126 -12.50 -19.59 7.18
N VAL A 127 -11.64 -19.41 6.19
CA VAL A 127 -10.29 -18.84 6.36
C VAL A 127 -10.35 -17.41 6.88
N LEU A 128 -11.22 -16.55 6.31
CA LEU A 128 -11.41 -15.18 6.80
C LEU A 128 -11.91 -15.14 8.24
N MET A 129 -12.81 -16.05 8.61
CA MET A 129 -13.35 -16.15 9.96
C MET A 129 -12.33 -16.72 10.95
N ILE A 130 -11.40 -17.60 10.54
CA ILE A 130 -10.25 -18.02 11.38
C ILE A 130 -9.35 -16.83 11.68
N ILE A 131 -8.98 -16.05 10.67
CA ILE A 131 -8.13 -14.87 10.86
C ILE A 131 -8.85 -13.86 11.76
N SER A 132 -10.14 -13.64 11.54
CA SER A 132 -10.95 -12.75 12.38
C SER A 132 -11.07 -13.26 13.81
N LEU A 133 -11.22 -14.57 14.01
CA LEU A 133 -11.26 -15.22 15.32
C LEU A 133 -9.97 -14.98 16.10
N PHE A 134 -8.82 -15.06 15.44
CA PHE A 134 -7.53 -14.73 16.05
C PHE A 134 -7.51 -13.28 16.56
N PHE A 135 -7.85 -12.30 15.71
CA PHE A 135 -7.83 -10.89 16.12
C PHE A 135 -8.84 -10.57 17.23
N THR A 136 -10.06 -11.13 17.19
CA THR A 136 -11.06 -10.91 18.24
C THR A 136 -10.67 -11.59 19.55
N ALA A 137 -10.02 -12.76 19.51
CA ALA A 137 -9.52 -13.45 20.69
C ALA A 137 -8.39 -12.64 21.36
N VAL A 138 -7.39 -12.20 20.60
CA VAL A 138 -6.29 -11.36 21.12
C VAL A 138 -6.85 -10.08 21.75
N MET A 139 -7.81 -9.45 21.09
CA MET A 139 -8.42 -8.23 21.59
C MET A 139 -9.22 -8.46 22.88
N LEU A 140 -10.03 -9.52 22.97
CA LEU A 140 -10.84 -9.75 24.16
C LEU A 140 -9.98 -10.11 25.38
N PHE A 141 -8.96 -10.96 25.20
CA PHE A 141 -8.21 -11.55 26.31
C PHE A 141 -6.91 -10.83 26.66
N MET A 142 -6.30 -10.10 25.72
CA MET A 142 -4.95 -9.53 25.91
C MET A 142 -4.88 -8.02 25.65
N ALA A 143 -5.72 -7.50 24.76
CA ALA A 143 -5.65 -6.10 24.32
C ALA A 143 -7.03 -5.44 24.27
N ASN A 144 -7.82 -5.57 25.34
CA ASN A 144 -9.19 -5.06 25.38
C ASN A 144 -9.21 -3.53 25.54
N PRO A 145 -9.74 -2.76 24.58
CA PRO A 145 -9.78 -1.29 24.66
C PRO A 145 -10.81 -0.74 25.66
N PHE A 146 -11.67 -1.58 26.22
CA PHE A 146 -12.75 -1.20 27.13
C PHE A 146 -12.46 -1.54 28.60
N VAL A 147 -11.20 -1.86 28.93
CA VAL A 147 -10.78 -2.06 30.32
C VAL A 147 -10.97 -0.76 31.10
N GLU A 148 -11.67 -0.85 32.22
CA GLU A 148 -11.85 0.28 33.14
C GLU A 148 -10.62 0.47 34.03
N THR A 149 -10.33 1.72 34.38
CA THR A 149 -9.28 2.05 35.35
C THR A 149 -9.78 1.86 36.78
N ALA A 150 -8.88 1.47 37.70
CA ALA A 150 -9.20 1.36 39.12
C ALA A 150 -9.44 2.73 39.78
N ALA A 151 -8.76 3.77 39.29
CA ALA A 151 -8.94 5.16 39.72
C ALA A 151 -9.12 6.05 38.49
N VAL A 152 -10.23 6.77 38.43
CA VAL A 152 -10.57 7.64 37.29
C VAL A 152 -9.77 8.94 37.40
N PRO A 153 -8.86 9.24 36.45
CA PRO A 153 -8.10 10.48 36.51
C PRO A 153 -8.99 11.67 36.10
N ILE A 154 -8.64 12.86 36.60
CA ILE A 154 -9.34 14.11 36.27
C ILE A 154 -9.08 14.52 34.81
N ASP A 155 -7.88 14.21 34.31
CA ASP A 155 -7.47 14.41 32.92
C ASP A 155 -6.63 13.21 32.43
N GLY A 156 -6.62 12.99 31.13
CA GLY A 156 -5.82 11.94 30.50
C GLY A 156 -4.42 12.37 30.10
N GLN A 157 -3.64 11.44 29.55
CA GLN A 157 -2.23 11.64 29.20
C GLN A 157 -2.03 12.38 27.86
N GLY A 158 -3.07 12.45 27.04
CA GLY A 158 -3.01 13.02 25.69
C GLY A 158 -2.63 11.99 24.62
N ILE A 159 -2.55 12.45 23.38
CA ILE A 159 -2.10 11.65 22.23
C ILE A 159 -0.66 12.03 21.90
N ASN A 160 0.14 11.07 21.40
CA ASN A 160 1.50 11.37 20.93
C ASN A 160 1.46 12.56 19.93
N PRO A 161 2.25 13.63 20.16
CA PRO A 161 2.23 14.84 19.35
C PRO A 161 2.47 14.63 17.85
N LEU A 162 3.26 13.63 17.47
CA LEU A 162 3.53 13.31 16.06
C LEU A 162 2.26 12.84 15.32
N LEU A 163 1.26 12.37 16.08
CA LEU A 163 -0.03 11.94 15.55
C LEU A 163 -0.97 13.14 15.28
N THR A 164 -0.63 14.34 15.75
CA THR A 164 -1.45 15.56 15.59
C THR A 164 -1.23 16.25 14.23
N HIS A 165 -1.05 15.49 13.17
CA HIS A 165 -0.84 15.98 11.80
C HIS A 165 -1.99 15.55 10.87
N PRO A 166 -2.44 16.38 9.90
CA PRO A 166 -3.51 16.01 8.97
C PRO A 166 -3.29 14.69 8.21
N GLY A 167 -2.03 14.35 7.90
CA GLY A 167 -1.68 13.08 7.26
C GLY A 167 -2.13 11.84 8.06
N MET A 168 -2.21 11.96 9.38
CA MET A 168 -2.59 10.87 10.27
C MET A 168 -4.04 10.47 10.12
N PHE A 169 -4.93 11.34 9.63
CA PHE A 169 -6.33 10.99 9.40
C PHE A 169 -6.53 9.87 8.37
N ALA A 170 -5.59 9.74 7.42
CA ALA A 170 -5.73 8.83 6.29
C ALA A 170 -4.60 7.79 6.21
N HIS A 171 -3.34 8.17 6.45
CA HIS A 171 -2.19 7.29 6.24
C HIS A 171 -2.28 5.96 7.03
N PRO A 172 -2.33 5.96 8.39
CA PRO A 172 -2.41 4.72 9.15
C PRO A 172 -3.67 3.89 8.86
N PRO A 173 -4.89 4.47 8.79
CA PRO A 173 -6.08 3.72 8.41
C PRO A 173 -5.95 3.01 7.06
N LEU A 174 -5.36 3.64 6.05
CA LEU A 174 -5.17 3.05 4.72
C LEU A 174 -4.12 1.93 4.74
N ILE A 175 -2.99 2.12 5.41
CA ILE A 175 -1.97 1.06 5.56
C ILE A 175 -2.55 -0.14 6.32
N MET A 176 -3.18 0.07 7.47
CA MET A 176 -3.75 -1.00 8.30
C MET A 176 -4.85 -1.75 7.55
N THR A 177 -5.75 -1.03 6.85
CA THR A 177 -6.79 -1.65 6.03
C THR A 177 -6.19 -2.42 4.86
N GLY A 178 -5.20 -1.85 4.19
CA GLY A 178 -4.50 -2.49 3.06
C GLY A 178 -3.81 -3.79 3.47
N LEU A 179 -3.05 -3.77 4.57
CA LEU A 179 -2.35 -4.92 5.14
C LEU A 179 -3.32 -6.05 5.49
N VAL A 180 -4.39 -5.74 6.22
CA VAL A 180 -5.34 -6.78 6.64
C VAL A 180 -6.19 -7.27 5.47
N SER A 181 -6.41 -6.45 4.43
CA SER A 181 -7.16 -6.83 3.24
C SER A 181 -6.44 -7.84 2.35
N ILE A 182 -5.14 -8.06 2.52
CA ILE A 182 -4.40 -9.14 1.83
C ILE A 182 -5.00 -10.51 2.18
N ALA A 183 -5.59 -10.65 3.37
CA ALA A 183 -6.29 -11.84 3.79
C ALA A 183 -7.41 -12.26 2.82
N VAL A 184 -8.02 -11.31 2.10
CA VAL A 184 -9.13 -11.57 1.17
C VAL A 184 -8.69 -12.35 -0.09
N PRO A 185 -7.77 -11.84 -0.94
CA PRO A 185 -7.27 -12.61 -2.07
C PRO A 185 -6.56 -13.89 -1.62
N PHE A 186 -5.89 -13.89 -0.46
CA PHE A 186 -5.32 -15.09 0.17
C PHE A 186 -6.40 -16.14 0.48
N ALA A 187 -7.51 -15.75 1.12
CA ALA A 187 -8.59 -16.65 1.47
C ALA A 187 -9.29 -17.24 0.24
N PHE A 188 -9.42 -16.49 -0.86
CA PHE A 188 -9.91 -17.06 -2.13
C PHE A 188 -8.95 -18.13 -2.69
N GLY A 189 -7.64 -17.89 -2.62
CA GLY A 189 -6.63 -18.88 -2.99
C GLY A 189 -6.67 -20.14 -2.11
N MET A 190 -6.73 -19.97 -0.79
CA MET A 190 -6.87 -21.08 0.16
C MET A 190 -8.19 -21.83 -0.02
N GLY A 191 -9.29 -21.13 -0.29
CA GLY A 191 -10.59 -21.73 -0.58
C GLY A 191 -10.55 -22.63 -1.81
N ALA A 192 -9.82 -22.24 -2.85
CA ALA A 192 -9.59 -23.08 -4.03
C ALA A 192 -8.83 -24.37 -3.67
N LEU A 193 -7.73 -24.27 -2.91
CA LEU A 193 -6.94 -25.43 -2.47
C LEU A 193 -7.72 -26.37 -1.54
N LEU A 194 -8.44 -25.82 -0.56
CA LEU A 194 -9.20 -26.59 0.44
C LEU A 194 -10.39 -27.31 -0.19
N SER A 195 -11.06 -26.69 -1.15
CA SER A 195 -12.15 -27.33 -1.89
C SER A 195 -11.69 -28.44 -2.85
N GLY A 196 -10.39 -28.50 -3.16
CA GLY A 196 -9.82 -29.35 -4.20
C GLY A 196 -10.18 -28.91 -5.63
N ARG A 197 -10.84 -27.76 -5.80
CA ARG A 197 -11.18 -27.18 -7.11
C ARG A 197 -10.28 -25.99 -7.40
N VAL A 198 -9.11 -26.25 -7.99
CA VAL A 198 -8.11 -25.22 -8.37
C VAL A 198 -8.32 -24.66 -9.77
N ASP A 199 -9.58 -24.58 -10.20
CA ASP A 199 -9.96 -23.96 -11.46
C ASP A 199 -9.74 -22.43 -11.45
N ASP A 200 -9.92 -21.79 -12.59
CA ASP A 200 -9.72 -20.34 -12.71
C ASP A 200 -10.91 -19.53 -12.12
N ALA A 201 -11.82 -20.16 -11.36
CA ALA A 201 -12.98 -19.48 -10.78
C ALA A 201 -12.57 -18.38 -9.80
N TRP A 202 -11.55 -18.64 -8.96
CA TRP A 202 -11.04 -17.68 -7.96
C TRP A 202 -10.20 -16.55 -8.55
N VAL A 203 -9.65 -16.73 -9.75
CA VAL A 203 -8.70 -15.79 -10.38
C VAL A 203 -9.26 -14.36 -10.49
N ASP A 204 -10.54 -14.21 -10.84
CA ASP A 204 -11.15 -12.88 -10.94
C ASP A 204 -11.35 -12.23 -9.57
N ALA A 205 -11.78 -13.01 -8.57
CA ALA A 205 -11.96 -12.50 -7.20
C ALA A 205 -10.60 -12.15 -6.58
N GLY A 206 -9.61 -13.03 -6.71
CA GLY A 206 -8.24 -12.81 -6.27
C GLY A 206 -7.64 -11.55 -6.90
N ARG A 207 -7.86 -11.32 -8.21
CA ARG A 207 -7.37 -10.11 -8.88
C ARG A 207 -8.06 -8.83 -8.37
N VAL A 208 -9.38 -8.82 -8.24
CA VAL A 208 -10.13 -7.62 -7.80
C VAL A 208 -9.73 -7.24 -6.38
N TRP A 209 -9.72 -8.21 -5.46
CA TRP A 209 -9.38 -7.97 -4.06
C TRP A 209 -7.88 -7.75 -3.85
N GLY A 210 -7.03 -8.38 -4.68
CA GLY A 210 -5.59 -8.09 -4.74
C GLY A 210 -5.32 -6.64 -5.15
N LEU A 211 -5.99 -6.13 -6.18
CA LEU A 211 -5.90 -4.72 -6.59
C LEU A 211 -6.43 -3.76 -5.52
N ALA A 212 -7.52 -4.12 -4.82
CA ALA A 212 -8.05 -3.30 -3.74
C ALA A 212 -7.05 -3.17 -2.58
N ALA A 213 -6.49 -4.29 -2.10
CA ALA A 213 -5.46 -4.29 -1.06
C ALA A 213 -4.20 -3.55 -1.51
N TRP A 214 -3.76 -3.79 -2.76
CA TRP A 214 -2.60 -3.14 -3.37
C TRP A 214 -2.77 -1.61 -3.44
N ALA A 215 -3.96 -1.12 -3.79
CA ALA A 215 -4.22 0.31 -3.90
C ALA A 215 -4.26 0.98 -2.52
N LEU A 216 -4.90 0.36 -1.52
CA LEU A 216 -4.91 0.86 -0.15
C LEU A 216 -3.50 0.98 0.42
N LEU A 217 -2.65 -0.03 0.22
CA LEU A 217 -1.25 0.00 0.60
C LEU A 217 -0.46 1.06 -0.16
N ALA A 218 -0.64 1.19 -1.48
CA ALA A 218 0.06 2.20 -2.27
C ALA A 218 -0.24 3.62 -1.81
N ILE A 219 -1.52 3.95 -1.59
CA ILE A 219 -1.95 5.27 -1.12
C ILE A 219 -1.45 5.48 0.31
N GLY A 220 -1.58 4.47 1.17
CA GLY A 220 -1.05 4.52 2.53
C GLY A 220 0.44 4.82 2.55
N LEU A 221 1.25 4.11 1.77
CA LEU A 221 2.71 4.30 1.71
C LEU A 221 3.08 5.70 1.21
N LEU A 222 2.41 6.19 0.16
CA LEU A 222 2.65 7.54 -0.37
C LEU A 222 2.26 8.64 0.62
N LEU A 223 1.13 8.48 1.34
CA LEU A 223 0.73 9.43 2.38
C LEU A 223 1.65 9.36 3.62
N GLY A 224 2.23 8.20 3.90
CA GLY A 224 3.23 8.02 4.96
C GLY A 224 4.52 8.77 4.64
N ALA A 225 5.02 8.59 3.42
CA ALA A 225 6.17 9.32 2.92
C ALA A 225 5.94 10.85 2.91
N TRP A 226 4.73 11.29 2.56
CA TRP A 226 4.34 12.70 2.63
C TRP A 226 4.28 13.21 4.07
N TRP A 227 3.67 12.46 4.99
CA TRP A 227 3.63 12.79 6.41
C TRP A 227 5.04 12.93 6.97
N ALA A 228 5.92 11.95 6.71
CA ALA A 228 7.31 11.93 7.14
C ALA A 228 8.06 13.19 6.68
N TYR A 229 7.90 13.54 5.40
CA TYR A 229 8.49 14.75 4.80
C TYR A 229 8.08 16.03 5.53
N THR A 230 6.83 16.12 5.99
CA THR A 230 6.29 17.34 6.61
C THR A 230 6.53 17.50 8.12
N ILE A 231 6.73 16.40 8.86
CA ILE A 231 6.67 16.41 10.33
C ILE A 231 7.89 15.83 11.06
N LEU A 232 8.73 15.03 10.39
CA LEU A 232 9.86 14.36 11.07
C LEU A 232 11.12 15.22 11.17
N GLY A 233 11.13 16.39 10.54
CA GLY A 233 12.16 17.41 10.79
C GLY A 233 13.55 17.10 10.23
N TRP A 234 13.70 16.15 9.30
CA TRP A 234 15.00 15.80 8.70
C TRP A 234 15.07 16.06 7.19
N GLY A 235 14.00 16.56 6.56
CA GLY A 235 14.03 16.99 5.17
C GLY A 235 13.88 15.90 4.10
N GLY A 236 13.59 14.65 4.49
CA GLY A 236 13.33 13.56 3.54
C GLY A 236 12.04 12.79 3.83
N TYR A 237 11.74 11.82 2.97
CA TYR A 237 10.42 11.18 2.86
C TYR A 237 10.43 9.66 3.07
N TRP A 238 11.61 9.02 3.10
CA TRP A 238 11.73 7.58 3.26
C TRP A 238 13.09 7.23 3.86
N ALA A 239 13.11 6.80 5.12
CA ALA A 239 14.33 6.43 5.83
C ALA A 239 14.51 4.91 5.94
N TRP A 240 13.74 4.13 5.17
CA TRP A 240 13.66 2.66 5.30
C TRP A 240 13.27 2.21 6.72
N ASP A 241 12.34 2.93 7.35
CA ASP A 241 11.82 2.57 8.67
C ASP A 241 11.25 1.13 8.65
N PRO A 242 11.55 0.29 9.66
CA PRO A 242 11.14 -1.12 9.67
C PRO A 242 9.63 -1.37 9.55
N VAL A 243 8.80 -0.48 10.09
CA VAL A 243 7.34 -0.61 10.03
C VAL A 243 6.82 -0.20 8.65
N GLU A 244 7.40 0.83 8.04
CA GLU A 244 7.09 1.17 6.65
C GLU A 244 7.55 0.07 5.67
N ASN A 245 8.74 -0.49 5.90
CA ASN A 245 9.25 -1.66 5.17
C ASN A 245 8.31 -2.86 5.30
N ALA A 246 7.76 -3.10 6.49
CA ALA A 246 6.78 -4.14 6.75
C ALA A 246 5.50 -3.98 5.91
N ALA A 247 5.10 -2.76 5.55
CA ALA A 247 4.01 -2.52 4.61
C ALA A 247 4.45 -2.57 3.14
N PHE A 248 5.69 -2.17 2.83
CA PHE A 248 6.24 -2.16 1.48
C PHE A 248 6.46 -3.57 0.91
N MET A 249 6.99 -4.51 1.71
CA MET A 249 7.26 -5.89 1.29
C MET A 249 6.02 -6.64 0.76
N PRO A 250 4.88 -6.70 1.48
CA PRO A 250 3.68 -7.34 0.95
C PRO A 250 3.09 -6.60 -0.25
N TRP A 251 3.30 -5.27 -0.37
CA TRP A 251 2.91 -4.52 -1.56
C TRP A 251 3.69 -4.96 -2.80
N LEU A 252 5.00 -5.23 -2.69
CA LEU A 252 5.81 -5.83 -3.75
C LEU A 252 5.31 -7.23 -4.13
N GLY A 253 4.99 -8.06 -3.13
CA GLY A 253 4.40 -9.39 -3.33
C GLY A 253 3.06 -9.33 -4.06
N LEU A 254 2.17 -8.41 -3.68
CA LEU A 254 0.91 -8.15 -4.37
C LEU A 254 1.12 -7.61 -5.79
N THR A 255 2.13 -6.76 -6.00
CA THR A 255 2.47 -6.26 -7.33
C THR A 255 2.85 -7.43 -8.25
N ALA A 256 3.71 -8.34 -7.78
CA ALA A 256 4.04 -9.56 -8.51
C ALA A 256 2.81 -10.43 -8.78
N PHE A 257 1.96 -10.62 -7.76
CA PHE A 257 0.71 -11.39 -7.86
C PHE A 257 -0.25 -10.81 -8.91
N ILE A 258 -0.50 -9.50 -8.90
CA ILE A 258 -1.41 -8.81 -9.85
C ILE A 258 -0.92 -8.96 -11.30
N HIS A 259 0.39 -8.92 -11.52
CA HIS A 259 0.98 -9.14 -12.84
C HIS A 259 0.86 -10.60 -13.27
N SER A 260 1.20 -11.53 -12.37
CA SER A 260 1.20 -12.97 -12.63
C SER A 260 -0.20 -13.55 -12.83
N ILE A 261 -1.20 -13.10 -12.07
CA ILE A 261 -2.59 -13.58 -12.17
C ILE A 261 -3.24 -13.21 -13.51
N MET A 262 -2.78 -12.14 -14.16
CA MET A 262 -3.20 -11.82 -15.53
C MET A 262 -2.67 -12.82 -16.56
N VAL A 263 -1.46 -13.35 -16.35
CA VAL A 263 -0.88 -14.37 -17.23
C VAL A 263 -1.65 -15.68 -17.09
N GLN A 264 -2.03 -16.07 -15.86
CA GLN A 264 -2.92 -17.21 -15.65
C GLN A 264 -4.23 -17.04 -16.40
N LYS A 265 -4.91 -15.90 -16.22
CA LYS A 265 -6.18 -15.63 -16.89
C LYS A 265 -6.09 -15.66 -18.42
N ARG A 266 -4.99 -15.19 -19.00
CA ARG A 266 -4.83 -15.09 -20.46
C ARG A 266 -4.24 -16.33 -21.12
N ARG A 267 -3.41 -17.09 -20.41
CA ARG A 267 -2.54 -18.15 -20.99
C ARG A 267 -2.65 -19.50 -20.28
N GLY A 268 -3.36 -19.60 -19.15
CA GLY A 268 -3.44 -20.83 -18.36
C GLY A 268 -2.13 -21.23 -17.69
N MET A 269 -1.19 -20.28 -17.55
CA MET A 269 0.14 -20.48 -16.95
C MET A 269 0.20 -19.97 -15.50
N PHE A 270 1.28 -20.27 -14.78
CA PHE A 270 1.59 -19.68 -13.46
C PHE A 270 0.59 -19.96 -12.34
N ARG A 271 -0.21 -21.04 -12.43
CA ARG A 271 -1.16 -21.43 -11.36
C ARG A 271 -0.45 -21.62 -10.01
N MET A 272 0.58 -22.45 -9.99
CA MET A 272 1.44 -22.68 -8.82
C MET A 272 2.05 -21.37 -8.31
N TRP A 273 2.58 -20.55 -9.22
CA TRP A 273 3.26 -19.31 -8.87
C TRP A 273 2.31 -18.30 -8.22
N ASN A 274 1.06 -18.19 -8.69
CA ASN A 274 0.08 -17.26 -8.12
C ASN A 274 -0.31 -17.63 -6.69
N ILE A 275 -0.40 -18.93 -6.38
CA ILE A 275 -0.63 -19.39 -5.00
C ILE A 275 0.59 -19.09 -4.12
N ALA A 276 1.81 -19.36 -4.60
CA ALA A 276 3.03 -19.04 -3.87
C ALA A 276 3.13 -17.53 -3.58
N LEU A 277 2.91 -16.69 -4.60
CA LEU A 277 2.95 -15.23 -4.47
C LEU A 277 1.93 -14.68 -3.47
N ILE A 278 0.69 -15.18 -3.49
CA ILE A 278 -0.33 -14.69 -2.54
C ILE A 278 -0.08 -15.19 -1.12
N ASN A 279 0.46 -16.41 -0.96
CA ASN A 279 0.92 -16.90 0.34
C ASN A 279 2.04 -16.03 0.87
N THR A 280 3.07 -15.75 0.05
CA THR A 280 4.19 -14.88 0.42
C THR A 280 3.70 -13.47 0.78
N ALA A 281 2.81 -12.86 -0.01
CA ALA A 281 2.27 -11.54 0.30
C ALA A 281 1.48 -11.53 1.63
N PHE A 282 0.67 -12.56 1.89
CA PHE A 282 -0.06 -12.68 3.16
C PHE A 282 0.88 -12.89 4.36
N THR A 283 1.89 -13.75 4.24
CA THR A 283 2.85 -14.00 5.32
C THR A 283 3.75 -12.79 5.59
N LEU A 284 4.13 -12.02 4.55
CA LEU A 284 4.82 -10.74 4.72
C LEU A 284 3.92 -9.69 5.40
N GLY A 285 2.62 -9.69 5.09
CA GLY A 285 1.64 -8.87 5.82
C GLY A 285 1.53 -9.26 7.29
N ALA A 286 1.47 -10.56 7.60
CA ALA A 286 1.47 -11.07 8.96
C ALA A 286 2.79 -10.76 9.71
N PHE A 287 3.93 -10.80 9.00
CA PHE A 287 5.23 -10.36 9.52
C PHE A 287 5.18 -8.88 9.91
N GLY A 288 4.58 -8.02 9.08
CA GLY A 288 4.39 -6.62 9.42
C GLY A 288 3.54 -6.40 10.68
N VAL A 289 2.48 -7.19 10.87
CA VAL A 289 1.69 -7.14 12.11
C VAL A 289 2.54 -7.57 13.31
N PHE A 290 3.37 -8.61 13.18
CA PHE A 290 4.30 -9.01 14.24
C PHE A 290 5.28 -7.89 14.61
N ILE A 291 5.93 -7.27 13.63
CA ILE A 291 6.87 -6.16 13.86
C ILE A 291 6.19 -5.02 14.61
N ASN A 292 4.98 -4.63 14.20
CA ASN A 292 4.26 -3.50 14.81
C ASN A 292 3.70 -3.79 16.22
N ARG A 293 3.62 -5.07 16.63
CA ARG A 293 2.89 -5.51 17.85
C ARG A 293 3.79 -6.21 18.87
N GLY A 294 5.09 -5.94 18.83
CA GLY A 294 6.06 -6.50 19.77
C GLY A 294 7.27 -7.16 19.12
N GLY A 295 7.52 -6.91 17.83
CA GLY A 295 8.82 -7.22 17.23
C GLY A 295 9.91 -6.34 17.84
N PRO A 296 11.10 -6.89 18.15
CA PRO A 296 12.18 -6.16 18.82
C PRO A 296 12.96 -5.23 17.88
N VAL A 297 12.26 -4.45 17.05
CA VAL A 297 12.90 -3.57 16.05
C VAL A 297 12.60 -2.10 16.35
N PRO A 298 13.61 -1.20 16.41
CA PRO A 298 13.40 0.22 16.64
C PRO A 298 12.64 0.85 15.47
N SER A 299 11.51 1.51 15.76
CA SER A 299 10.74 2.25 14.76
C SER A 299 9.89 3.34 15.41
N VAL A 300 9.77 4.47 14.71
CA VAL A 300 8.89 5.59 15.10
C VAL A 300 7.41 5.29 14.93
N HIS A 301 7.07 4.27 14.14
CA HIS A 301 5.71 3.83 13.88
C HIS A 301 5.29 2.63 14.73
N SER A 302 6.21 2.09 15.56
CA SER A 302 5.90 0.96 16.43
C SER A 302 5.07 1.40 17.64
N PHE A 303 4.14 0.56 18.08
CA PHE A 303 3.40 0.78 19.33
C PHE A 303 4.23 0.44 20.59
N GLY A 304 5.55 0.25 20.44
CA GLY A 304 6.48 -0.12 21.51
C GLY A 304 6.54 -1.63 21.78
N ALA A 305 7.48 -2.04 22.63
CA ALA A 305 7.60 -3.43 23.06
C ALA A 305 6.33 -3.87 23.82
N SER A 306 5.57 -4.79 23.21
CA SER A 306 4.33 -5.32 23.77
C SER A 306 4.50 -6.81 24.09
N THR A 307 3.85 -7.28 25.16
CA THR A 307 3.74 -8.71 25.50
C THR A 307 3.01 -9.53 24.43
N LEU A 308 2.43 -8.89 23.41
CA LEU A 308 1.74 -9.54 22.30
C LEU A 308 2.68 -10.12 21.23
N GLY A 309 3.95 -9.73 21.20
CA GLY A 309 4.88 -10.09 20.12
C GLY A 309 4.94 -11.59 19.83
N TRP A 310 5.01 -12.43 20.87
CA TRP A 310 5.07 -13.88 20.72
C TRP A 310 3.78 -14.49 20.13
N VAL A 311 2.61 -13.90 20.42
CA VAL A 311 1.32 -14.37 19.90
C VAL A 311 1.22 -14.10 18.40
N PHE A 312 1.65 -12.92 17.96
CA PHE A 312 1.71 -12.59 16.54
C PHE A 312 2.82 -13.35 15.80
N LEU A 313 3.92 -13.69 16.48
CA LEU A 313 4.95 -14.59 15.95
C LEU A 313 4.39 -16.01 15.74
N LEU A 314 3.63 -16.54 16.70
CA LEU A 314 2.95 -17.82 16.56
C LEU A 314 1.94 -17.79 15.40
N PHE A 315 1.15 -16.71 15.29
CA PHE A 315 0.23 -16.52 14.17
C PHE A 315 0.96 -16.47 12.82
N LEU A 316 2.11 -15.78 12.74
CA LEU A 316 2.97 -15.76 11.56
C LEU A 316 3.47 -17.17 11.22
N GLY A 317 4.05 -17.87 12.19
CA GLY A 317 4.58 -19.23 12.01
C GLY A 317 3.50 -20.21 11.55
N ALA A 318 2.33 -20.19 12.20
CA ALA A 318 1.18 -21.00 11.81
C ALA A 318 0.68 -20.63 10.39
N SER A 319 0.63 -19.33 10.06
CA SER A 319 0.23 -18.86 8.73
C SER A 319 1.17 -19.38 7.65
N VAL A 320 2.48 -19.35 7.87
CA VAL A 320 3.49 -19.89 6.94
C VAL A 320 3.31 -21.40 6.81
N VAL A 321 3.31 -22.15 7.92
CA VAL A 321 3.27 -23.62 7.91
C VAL A 321 1.97 -24.13 7.27
N LEU A 322 0.81 -23.58 7.65
CA LEU A 322 -0.47 -24.06 7.15
C LEU A 322 -0.68 -23.70 5.67
N SER A 323 -0.35 -22.47 5.26
CA SER A 323 -0.56 -22.03 3.87
C SER A 323 0.40 -22.72 2.89
N PHE A 324 1.68 -22.81 3.22
CA PHE A 324 2.67 -23.50 2.38
C PHE A 324 2.53 -25.02 2.47
N GLY A 325 2.19 -25.57 3.64
CA GLY A 325 1.87 -26.99 3.80
C GLY A 325 0.71 -27.42 2.91
N LEU A 326 -0.38 -26.64 2.88
CA LEU A 326 -1.50 -26.89 1.98
C LEU A 326 -1.12 -26.73 0.50
N PHE A 327 -0.31 -25.72 0.17
CA PHE A 327 0.22 -25.53 -1.18
C PHE A 327 1.01 -26.74 -1.67
N PHE A 328 1.94 -27.26 -0.85
CA PHE A 328 2.73 -28.45 -1.20
C PHE A 328 1.86 -29.71 -1.26
N TYR A 329 0.89 -29.86 -0.36
CA TYR A 329 -0.07 -30.97 -0.38
C TYR A 329 -0.90 -31.00 -1.68
N ARG A 330 -1.26 -29.83 -2.22
CA ARG A 330 -2.04 -29.68 -3.46
C ARG A 330 -1.18 -29.45 -4.71
N LEU A 331 0.13 -29.64 -4.64
CA LEU A 331 1.04 -29.29 -5.72
C LEU A 331 0.72 -30.02 -7.04
N ALA A 332 0.29 -31.28 -6.96
CA ALA A 332 -0.09 -32.08 -8.13
C ALA A 332 -1.32 -31.51 -8.87
N ASP A 333 -2.25 -30.88 -8.14
CA ASP A 333 -3.46 -30.27 -8.69
C ASP A 333 -3.15 -28.92 -9.38
N LEU A 334 -2.03 -28.27 -9.03
CA LEU A 334 -1.63 -26.93 -9.50
C LEU A 334 -0.87 -26.92 -10.83
N ARG A 335 -0.91 -28.00 -11.59
CA ARG A 335 -0.25 -28.09 -12.91
C ARG A 335 -0.85 -27.07 -13.88
N SER A 336 0.03 -26.28 -14.49
CA SER A 336 -0.34 -25.30 -15.52
C SER A 336 -0.58 -26.02 -16.86
N SER A 337 -1.53 -25.54 -17.65
CA SER A 337 -1.81 -26.10 -18.98
C SER A 337 -0.80 -25.65 -20.04
N GLY A 338 -0.13 -24.51 -19.83
CA GLY A 338 0.91 -23.96 -20.71
C GLY A 338 2.31 -23.99 -20.10
N ARG A 339 3.33 -24.09 -20.97
CA ARG A 339 4.76 -23.93 -20.64
C ARG A 339 5.31 -22.64 -21.25
N LEU A 340 6.42 -22.13 -20.71
CA LEU A 340 7.15 -21.03 -21.34
C LEU A 340 7.74 -21.50 -22.66
N GLU A 341 7.27 -20.91 -23.77
CA GLU A 341 7.69 -21.27 -25.13
C GLU A 341 8.97 -20.54 -25.56
N SER A 342 9.26 -19.36 -24.99
CA SER A 342 10.41 -18.52 -25.35
C SER A 342 10.88 -17.67 -24.16
N THR A 343 12.20 -17.54 -24.00
CA THR A 343 12.84 -16.61 -23.06
C THR A 343 12.69 -15.14 -23.49
N LEU A 344 12.52 -14.90 -24.80
CA LEU A 344 12.19 -13.59 -25.34
C LEU A 344 10.69 -13.53 -25.63
N SER A 345 9.90 -13.21 -24.60
CA SER A 345 8.44 -13.13 -24.66
C SER A 345 7.90 -12.23 -23.55
N ARG A 346 6.65 -11.80 -23.68
CA ARG A 346 5.97 -11.07 -22.59
C ARG A 346 5.81 -11.92 -21.33
N GLU A 347 5.54 -13.22 -21.48
CA GLU A 347 5.45 -14.16 -20.36
C GLU A 347 6.77 -14.25 -19.56
N ALA A 348 7.91 -14.31 -20.26
CA ALA A 348 9.22 -14.31 -19.62
C ALA A 348 9.52 -12.98 -18.90
N ALA A 349 9.15 -11.84 -19.51
CA ALA A 349 9.28 -10.54 -18.87
C ALA A 349 8.45 -10.45 -17.57
N PHE A 350 7.24 -11.01 -17.53
CA PHE A 350 6.46 -11.09 -16.29
C PHE A 350 7.15 -11.96 -15.22
N LEU A 351 7.79 -13.06 -15.61
CA LEU A 351 8.53 -13.90 -14.66
C LEU A 351 9.73 -13.14 -14.06
N VAL A 352 10.55 -12.49 -14.90
CA VAL A 352 11.69 -11.68 -14.44
C VAL A 352 11.22 -10.54 -13.54
N ASN A 353 10.13 -9.86 -13.89
CA ASN A 353 9.50 -8.84 -13.04
C ASN A 353 9.18 -9.38 -11.66
N ASN A 354 8.55 -10.55 -11.58
CA ASN A 354 8.17 -11.14 -10.30
C ASN A 354 9.41 -11.51 -9.46
N LEU A 355 10.45 -12.06 -10.09
CA LEU A 355 11.70 -12.38 -9.40
C LEU A 355 12.39 -11.13 -8.86
N LEU A 356 12.45 -10.04 -9.63
CA LEU A 356 13.01 -8.77 -9.18
C LEU A 356 12.21 -8.17 -8.02
N LEU A 357 10.87 -8.18 -8.08
CA LEU A 357 10.01 -7.70 -6.99
C LEU A 357 10.21 -8.53 -5.71
N LEU A 358 10.28 -9.85 -5.83
CA LEU A 358 10.55 -10.73 -4.68
C LEU A 358 11.98 -10.56 -4.15
N ALA A 359 12.97 -10.28 -5.01
CA ALA A 359 14.33 -9.99 -4.59
C ALA A 359 14.39 -8.71 -3.76
N VAL A 360 13.75 -7.62 -4.21
CA VAL A 360 13.66 -6.37 -3.44
C VAL A 360 12.94 -6.61 -2.10
N ALA A 361 11.84 -7.37 -2.10
CA ALA A 361 11.14 -7.72 -0.87
C ALA A 361 12.03 -8.54 0.09
N PHE A 362 12.78 -9.52 -0.42
CA PHE A 362 13.70 -10.34 0.37
C PHE A 362 14.86 -9.52 0.95
N ILE A 363 15.51 -8.67 0.16
CA ILE A 363 16.59 -7.78 0.63
C ILE A 363 16.06 -6.82 1.70
N THR A 364 14.85 -6.30 1.49
CA THR A 364 14.21 -5.41 2.46
C THR A 364 13.92 -6.14 3.77
N MET A 365 13.35 -7.35 3.69
CA MET A 365 13.12 -8.23 4.84
C MET A 365 14.42 -8.54 5.57
N TRP A 366 15.47 -8.88 4.82
CA TRP A 366 16.80 -9.16 5.35
C TRP A 366 17.32 -7.98 6.17
N GLY A 367 17.27 -6.76 5.64
CA GLY A 367 17.70 -5.56 6.37
C GLY A 367 16.90 -5.33 7.66
N VAL A 368 15.60 -5.65 7.68
CA VAL A 368 14.76 -5.52 8.88
C VAL A 368 15.10 -6.56 9.95
N ILE A 369 15.37 -7.82 9.56
CA ILE A 369 15.64 -8.91 10.52
C ILE A 369 17.11 -9.00 10.93
N PHE A 370 18.03 -8.43 10.13
CA PHE A 370 19.47 -8.56 10.37
C PHE A 370 19.92 -8.05 11.75
N PRO A 371 19.43 -6.90 12.27
CA PRO A 371 19.76 -6.48 13.62
C PRO A 371 19.43 -7.54 14.68
N LEU A 372 18.30 -8.24 14.53
CA LEU A 372 17.86 -9.30 15.45
C LEU A 372 18.75 -10.54 15.39
N ILE A 373 19.18 -10.91 14.17
CA ILE A 373 20.09 -12.03 13.96
C ILE A 373 21.47 -11.70 14.54
N SER A 374 21.96 -10.49 14.30
CA SER A 374 23.24 -10.01 14.83
C SER A 374 23.26 -10.05 16.35
N GLU A 375 22.23 -9.52 16.99
CA GLU A 375 22.11 -9.53 18.45
C GLU A 375 22.08 -10.95 19.01
N LEU A 376 21.32 -11.87 18.38
CA LEU A 376 21.23 -13.26 18.82
C LEU A 376 22.55 -14.04 18.68
N VAL A 377 23.33 -13.77 17.63
CA VAL A 377 24.56 -14.53 17.32
C VAL A 377 25.80 -13.93 17.96
N THR A 378 25.90 -12.60 17.96
CA THR A 378 27.11 -11.86 18.37
C THR A 378 26.96 -11.15 19.71
N GLY A 379 25.72 -10.97 20.20
CA GLY A 379 25.42 -10.12 21.37
C GLY A 379 25.37 -8.62 21.05
N GLU A 380 25.65 -8.22 19.80
CA GLU A 380 25.66 -6.82 19.36
C GLU A 380 24.60 -6.57 18.27
N THR A 381 23.83 -5.50 18.43
CA THR A 381 22.81 -5.09 17.46
C THR A 381 23.43 -4.24 16.34
N ILE A 382 23.63 -4.82 15.16
CA ILE A 382 24.07 -4.07 13.98
C ILE A 382 22.85 -3.45 13.27
N THR A 383 22.76 -2.12 13.26
CA THR A 383 21.69 -1.40 12.56
C THR A 383 21.96 -1.31 11.06
N VAL A 384 20.94 -1.62 10.25
CA VAL A 384 20.98 -1.47 8.79
C VAL A 384 20.27 -0.16 8.42
N ALA A 385 21.02 0.81 7.91
CA ALA A 385 20.50 2.13 7.55
C ALA A 385 20.28 2.30 6.04
N GLU A 386 19.69 3.44 5.65
CA GLU A 386 19.37 3.83 4.27
C GLU A 386 20.47 3.52 3.23
N PRO A 387 21.77 3.78 3.47
CA PRO A 387 22.81 3.52 2.48
C PRO A 387 22.87 2.06 1.98
N PHE A 388 22.60 1.09 2.86
CA PHE A 388 22.55 -0.32 2.47
C PHE A 388 21.42 -0.56 1.46
N TYR A 389 20.21 -0.10 1.82
CA TYR A 389 19.04 -0.32 0.98
C TYR A 389 19.17 0.41 -0.36
N ASN A 390 19.61 1.67 -0.37
CA ASN A 390 19.79 2.43 -1.62
C ASN A 390 20.82 1.76 -2.53
N LYS A 391 21.92 1.26 -1.96
CA LYS A 391 22.98 0.58 -2.73
C LYS A 391 22.52 -0.74 -3.35
N VAL A 392 21.73 -1.54 -2.63
CA VAL A 392 21.33 -2.89 -3.08
C VAL A 392 20.00 -2.86 -3.86
N ASN A 393 18.98 -2.17 -3.35
CA ASN A 393 17.66 -2.10 -3.99
C ASN A 393 17.64 -1.10 -5.16
N GLY A 394 18.44 -0.04 -5.14
CA GLY A 394 18.46 0.98 -6.20
C GLY A 394 18.64 0.39 -7.61
N PRO A 395 19.67 -0.44 -7.87
CA PRO A 395 19.85 -1.10 -9.17
C PRO A 395 18.69 -2.02 -9.56
N LEU A 396 18.10 -2.75 -8.61
CA LEU A 396 16.97 -3.65 -8.87
C LEU A 396 15.69 -2.88 -9.22
N LEU A 397 15.42 -1.77 -8.53
CA LEU A 397 14.31 -0.87 -8.82
C LEU A 397 14.50 -0.21 -10.20
N LEU A 398 15.71 0.20 -10.56
CA LEU A 398 16.01 0.71 -11.90
C LEU A 398 15.80 -0.36 -12.98
N ALA A 399 16.21 -1.61 -12.73
CA ALA A 399 15.94 -2.73 -13.62
C ALA A 399 14.43 -3.00 -13.78
N LEU A 400 13.63 -2.83 -12.72
CA LEU A 400 12.17 -2.90 -12.79
C LEU A 400 11.58 -1.80 -13.68
N VAL A 401 12.05 -0.55 -13.57
CA VAL A 401 11.61 0.55 -14.44
C VAL A 401 11.99 0.28 -15.90
N LEU A 402 13.19 -0.23 -16.15
CA LEU A 402 13.63 -0.65 -17.49
C LEU A 402 12.70 -1.74 -18.05
N LEU A 403 12.43 -2.77 -17.26
CA LEU A 403 11.55 -3.87 -17.64
C LEU A 403 10.10 -3.40 -17.85
N MET A 404 9.64 -2.41 -17.08
CA MET A 404 8.34 -1.75 -17.27
C MET A 404 8.26 -1.02 -18.61
N GLY A 405 9.38 -0.48 -19.11
CA GLY A 405 9.48 0.12 -20.45
C GLY A 405 9.56 -0.90 -21.59
N ILE A 406 10.11 -2.09 -21.37
CA ILE A 406 10.30 -3.11 -22.41
C ILE A 406 9.15 -4.11 -22.47
N GLY A 407 8.76 -4.67 -21.32
CA GLY A 407 7.83 -5.80 -21.19
C GLY A 407 6.49 -5.59 -21.91
N PRO A 408 5.80 -4.43 -21.77
CA PRO A 408 4.54 -4.17 -22.45
C PRO A 408 4.61 -4.19 -23.98
N LEU A 409 5.79 -3.95 -24.56
CA LEU A 409 6.04 -3.91 -26.00
C LEU A 409 6.36 -5.29 -26.60
N LEU A 410 6.78 -6.25 -25.76
CA LEU A 410 7.06 -7.61 -26.22
C LEU A 410 5.77 -8.34 -26.63
N PRO A 411 5.74 -9.10 -27.72
CA PRO A 411 4.61 -9.96 -28.07
C PRO A 411 4.47 -11.14 -27.10
N TRP A 412 3.26 -11.71 -27.03
CA TRP A 412 2.99 -12.97 -26.32
C TRP A 412 3.60 -14.17 -27.08
N ARG A 413 3.87 -15.27 -26.38
CA ARG A 413 4.52 -16.51 -26.88
C ARG A 413 5.98 -16.35 -27.28
N ARG A 414 6.25 -15.64 -28.38
CA ARG A 414 7.59 -15.51 -28.95
C ARG A 414 7.77 -14.15 -29.61
N ALA A 415 8.88 -13.49 -29.30
CA ALA A 415 9.36 -12.32 -30.03
C ALA A 415 10.55 -12.71 -30.92
N THR A 416 10.65 -12.10 -32.09
CA THR A 416 11.88 -12.10 -32.89
C THR A 416 12.69 -10.85 -32.53
N TRP A 417 14.02 -10.91 -32.67
CA TRP A 417 14.89 -9.75 -32.46
C TRP A 417 14.47 -8.54 -33.32
N GLU A 418 14.02 -8.80 -34.54
CA GLU A 418 13.47 -7.78 -35.41
C GLU A 418 12.16 -7.15 -34.91
N SER A 419 11.27 -7.93 -34.31
CA SER A 419 10.07 -7.36 -33.68
C SER A 419 10.45 -6.48 -32.48
N VAL A 420 11.45 -6.89 -31.70
CA VAL A 420 11.92 -6.14 -30.53
C VAL A 420 12.58 -4.83 -30.93
N ARG A 421 13.52 -4.84 -31.89
CA ARG A 421 14.19 -3.62 -32.37
C ARG A 421 13.19 -2.60 -32.90
N ARG A 422 12.19 -3.03 -33.68
CA ARG A 422 11.14 -2.14 -34.22
C ARG A 422 10.23 -1.58 -33.14
N ALA A 423 9.94 -2.38 -32.10
CA ALA A 423 9.10 -1.93 -31.00
C ALA A 423 9.81 -0.93 -30.08
N LEU A 424 11.12 -1.12 -29.85
CA LEU A 424 11.95 -0.29 -28.98
C LEU A 424 12.61 0.91 -29.66
N ALA A 425 12.61 0.99 -31.00
CA ALA A 425 13.27 2.09 -31.72
C ALA A 425 12.81 3.48 -31.27
N VAL A 426 11.50 3.71 -31.15
CA VAL A 426 10.95 5.02 -30.76
C VAL A 426 11.21 5.34 -29.28
N PRO A 427 10.95 4.44 -28.31
CA PRO A 427 11.29 4.70 -26.91
C PRO A 427 12.80 4.89 -26.69
N ALA A 428 13.65 4.12 -27.38
CA ALA A 428 15.10 4.27 -27.29
C ALA A 428 15.57 5.61 -27.87
N ALA A 429 15.02 6.05 -29.01
CA ALA A 429 15.32 7.35 -29.58
C ALA A 429 14.88 8.49 -28.66
N ALA A 430 13.67 8.41 -28.09
CA ALA A 430 13.18 9.39 -27.12
C ALA A 430 14.08 9.44 -25.87
N ALA A 431 14.50 8.27 -25.35
CA ALA A 431 15.42 8.18 -24.22
C ALA A 431 16.79 8.81 -24.55
N ALA A 432 17.34 8.56 -25.74
CA ALA A 432 18.60 9.15 -26.18
C ALA A 432 18.51 10.69 -26.28
N VAL A 433 17.41 11.22 -26.84
CA VAL A 433 17.18 12.67 -26.91
C VAL A 433 17.09 13.28 -25.51
N VAL A 434 16.34 12.65 -24.59
CA VAL A 434 16.25 13.12 -23.19
C VAL A 434 17.61 13.05 -22.49
N CYS A 435 18.38 11.98 -22.69
CA CYS A 435 19.73 11.85 -22.14
C CYS A 435 20.64 13.00 -22.59
N VAL A 436 20.69 13.27 -23.90
CA VAL A 436 21.51 14.37 -24.45
C VAL A 436 21.01 15.72 -23.92
N ALA A 437 19.70 15.96 -23.90
CA ALA A 437 19.14 17.20 -23.38
C ALA A 437 19.51 17.41 -21.90
N LEU A 438 19.33 16.41 -21.05
CA LEU A 438 19.66 16.51 -19.62
C LEU A 438 21.16 16.75 -19.41
N ALA A 439 22.03 16.08 -20.17
CA ALA A 439 23.47 16.32 -20.11
C ALA A 439 23.83 17.76 -20.50
N LEU A 440 23.19 18.32 -21.55
CA LEU A 440 23.38 19.71 -21.96
C LEU A 440 22.86 20.73 -20.93
N PHE A 441 21.81 20.39 -20.18
CA PHE A 441 21.26 21.21 -19.09
C PHE A 441 21.98 21.00 -17.74
N GLY A 442 23.15 20.35 -17.73
CA GLY A 442 23.99 20.25 -16.53
C GLY A 442 23.71 19.06 -15.60
N VAL A 443 22.89 18.09 -16.02
CA VAL A 443 22.69 16.83 -15.29
C VAL A 443 23.88 15.91 -15.57
N VAL A 444 24.93 16.03 -14.75
CA VAL A 444 26.23 15.36 -14.99
C VAL A 444 26.45 14.08 -14.20
N LYS A 445 25.66 13.79 -13.16
CA LYS A 445 25.85 12.58 -12.34
C LYS A 445 25.48 11.32 -13.16
N PRO A 446 26.41 10.38 -13.42
CA PRO A 446 26.17 9.28 -14.37
C PRO A 446 24.98 8.39 -14.01
N ILE A 447 24.84 8.01 -12.73
CA ILE A 447 23.75 7.16 -12.25
C ILE A 447 22.40 7.87 -12.41
N ALA A 448 22.34 9.16 -12.06
CA ALA A 448 21.12 9.95 -12.21
C ALA A 448 20.72 10.09 -13.68
N LEU A 449 21.69 10.34 -14.57
CA LEU A 449 21.46 10.45 -16.00
C LEU A 449 20.92 9.13 -16.59
N ILE A 450 21.50 8.00 -16.22
CA ILE A 450 20.99 6.67 -16.61
C ILE A 450 19.56 6.48 -16.07
N ALA A 451 19.31 6.79 -14.80
CA ALA A 451 18.02 6.61 -14.18
C ALA A 451 16.92 7.47 -14.84
N PHE A 452 17.19 8.75 -15.12
CA PHE A 452 16.28 9.60 -15.88
C PHE A 452 16.03 9.08 -17.29
N THR A 453 17.07 8.60 -17.97
CA THR A 453 16.99 8.05 -19.34
C THR A 453 16.09 6.80 -19.38
N VAL A 454 16.28 5.89 -18.43
CA VAL A 454 15.45 4.67 -18.31
C VAL A 454 13.99 5.02 -17.98
N SER A 455 13.76 5.96 -17.07
CA SER A 455 12.43 6.46 -16.73
C SER A 455 11.75 7.13 -17.94
N ALA A 456 12.47 7.92 -18.72
CA ALA A 456 11.99 8.53 -19.95
C ALA A 456 11.64 7.48 -21.02
N MET A 457 12.46 6.43 -21.16
CA MET A 457 12.17 5.30 -22.04
C MET A 457 10.86 4.62 -21.63
N ALA A 458 10.67 4.36 -20.33
CA ALA A 458 9.45 3.73 -19.82
C ALA A 458 8.20 4.58 -20.08
N ALA A 459 8.27 5.89 -19.87
CA ALA A 459 7.20 6.81 -20.24
C ALA A 459 6.92 6.79 -21.75
N ALA A 460 7.96 6.87 -22.59
CA ALA A 460 7.83 6.86 -24.04
C ALA A 460 7.19 5.55 -24.55
N SER A 461 7.52 4.40 -23.96
CA SER A 461 6.88 3.12 -24.28
C SER A 461 5.38 3.11 -23.98
N VAL A 462 4.95 3.69 -22.85
CA VAL A 462 3.53 3.80 -22.50
C VAL A 462 2.80 4.74 -23.47
N LEU A 463 3.38 5.91 -23.74
CA LEU A 463 2.82 6.89 -24.66
C LEU A 463 2.72 6.33 -26.09
N GLN A 464 3.72 5.57 -26.53
CA GLN A 464 3.69 4.86 -27.81
C GLN A 464 2.51 3.90 -27.91
N GLU A 465 2.25 3.08 -26.88
CA GLU A 465 1.14 2.12 -26.90
C GLU A 465 -0.22 2.83 -26.96
N TRP A 466 -0.36 3.98 -26.29
CA TRP A 466 -1.56 4.81 -26.40
C TRP A 466 -1.70 5.43 -27.79
N ALA A 467 -0.64 6.02 -28.34
CA ALA A 467 -0.69 6.63 -29.67
C ALA A 467 -1.02 5.59 -30.75
N ARG A 468 -0.28 4.46 -30.79
CA ARG A 468 -0.53 3.37 -31.76
C ARG A 468 -1.92 2.78 -31.59
N GLY A 469 -2.36 2.51 -30.36
CA GLY A 469 -3.68 1.96 -30.08
C GLY A 469 -4.82 2.91 -30.50
N THR A 470 -4.64 4.21 -30.29
CA THR A 470 -5.64 5.23 -30.63
C THR A 470 -5.73 5.42 -32.14
N LEU A 471 -4.58 5.49 -32.83
CA LEU A 471 -4.54 5.61 -34.29
C LEU A 471 -5.15 4.37 -34.97
N ALA A 472 -4.87 3.17 -34.46
CA ALA A 472 -5.50 1.94 -34.95
C ALA A 472 -7.02 1.97 -34.79
N ARG A 473 -7.53 2.42 -33.63
CA ARG A 473 -8.98 2.58 -33.41
C ARG A 473 -9.60 3.64 -34.31
N ARG A 474 -8.96 4.80 -34.45
CA ARG A 474 -9.42 5.86 -35.35
C ARG A 474 -9.56 5.38 -36.78
N ARG A 475 -8.58 4.63 -37.29
CA ARG A 475 -8.64 4.02 -38.63
C ARG A 475 -9.77 3.01 -38.76
N ALA A 476 -10.06 2.24 -37.71
CA ALA A 476 -11.11 1.23 -37.72
C ALA A 476 -12.53 1.79 -37.54
N THR A 477 -12.71 2.88 -36.80
CA THR A 477 -14.05 3.42 -36.44
C THR A 477 -14.38 4.75 -37.11
N GLY A 478 -13.41 5.43 -37.73
CA GLY A 478 -13.57 6.78 -38.29
C GLY A 478 -13.72 7.88 -37.23
N ALA A 479 -13.69 7.55 -35.93
CA ALA A 479 -13.95 8.51 -34.85
C ALA A 479 -12.83 9.56 -34.70
N ALA A 480 -13.19 10.74 -34.18
CA ALA A 480 -12.22 11.75 -33.78
C ALA A 480 -11.22 11.20 -32.72
N TYR A 481 -10.01 11.75 -32.68
CA TYR A 481 -8.93 11.24 -31.82
C TYR A 481 -9.32 11.10 -30.34
N PRO A 482 -9.98 12.09 -29.69
CA PRO A 482 -10.38 11.96 -28.28
C PRO A 482 -11.39 10.82 -28.05
N ALA A 483 -12.35 10.66 -28.96
CA ALA A 483 -13.33 9.58 -28.89
C ALA A 483 -12.66 8.21 -29.11
N ALA A 484 -11.73 8.09 -30.05
CA ALA A 484 -10.97 6.88 -30.29
C ALA A 484 -10.11 6.49 -29.08
N PHE A 485 -9.53 7.47 -28.37
CA PHE A 485 -8.75 7.26 -27.14
C PHE A 485 -9.65 6.79 -25.99
N ALA A 486 -10.80 7.42 -25.78
CA ALA A 486 -11.77 6.98 -24.77
C ALA A 486 -12.27 5.55 -25.04
N GLN A 487 -12.54 5.21 -26.31
CA GLN A 487 -12.90 3.85 -26.73
C GLN A 487 -11.76 2.86 -26.51
N LEU A 488 -10.50 3.28 -26.69
CA LEU A 488 -9.32 2.47 -26.42
C LEU A 488 -9.29 2.04 -24.95
N ILE A 489 -9.38 3.01 -24.04
CA ILE A 489 -9.40 2.77 -22.60
C ILE A 489 -10.57 1.86 -22.23
N ALA A 490 -11.79 2.18 -22.70
CA ALA A 490 -12.99 1.42 -22.41
C ALA A 490 -12.92 -0.05 -22.87
N ALA A 491 -12.20 -0.33 -23.97
CA ALA A 491 -12.08 -1.67 -24.53
C ALA A 491 -11.17 -2.61 -23.72
N ASN A 492 -10.17 -2.08 -23.00
CA ASN A 492 -9.29 -2.90 -22.17
C ASN A 492 -8.82 -2.12 -20.93
N ARG A 493 -9.80 -1.79 -20.08
CA ARG A 493 -9.60 -0.99 -18.87
C ARG A 493 -8.50 -1.54 -17.95
N PRO A 494 -8.39 -2.87 -17.70
CA PRO A 494 -7.28 -3.44 -16.93
C PRO A 494 -5.88 -3.08 -17.46
N ARG A 495 -5.70 -3.09 -18.80
CA ARG A 495 -4.42 -2.78 -19.43
C ARG A 495 -4.10 -1.29 -19.31
N TYR A 496 -5.05 -0.43 -19.69
CA TYR A 496 -4.79 1.00 -19.75
C TYR A 496 -4.81 1.67 -18.37
N GLY A 497 -5.56 1.13 -17.40
CA GLY A 497 -5.41 1.52 -16.00
C GLY A 497 -4.02 1.19 -15.45
N GLY A 498 -3.47 0.01 -15.79
CA GLY A 498 -2.09 -0.34 -15.47
C GLY A 498 -1.06 0.62 -16.09
N TYR A 499 -1.29 1.11 -17.31
CA TYR A 499 -0.41 2.12 -17.93
C TYR A 499 -0.46 3.48 -17.23
N VAL A 500 -1.61 3.91 -16.72
CA VAL A 500 -1.69 5.12 -15.88
C VAL A 500 -0.88 4.93 -14.60
N VAL A 501 -0.97 3.76 -13.95
CA VAL A 501 -0.14 3.42 -12.78
C VAL A 501 1.35 3.41 -13.13
N HIS A 502 1.74 2.85 -14.28
CA HIS A 502 3.15 2.85 -14.69
C HIS A 502 3.71 4.27 -14.86
N LEU A 503 2.92 5.21 -15.41
CA LEU A 503 3.32 6.61 -15.45
C LEU A 503 3.45 7.22 -14.06
N ALA A 504 2.59 6.85 -13.10
CA ALA A 504 2.74 7.27 -11.71
C ALA A 504 4.06 6.78 -11.09
N VAL A 505 4.46 5.53 -11.37
CA VAL A 505 5.76 4.99 -10.93
C VAL A 505 6.93 5.76 -11.57
N VAL A 506 6.81 6.19 -12.83
CA VAL A 506 7.82 7.06 -13.46
C VAL A 506 7.88 8.44 -12.79
N MET A 507 6.74 9.05 -12.44
CA MET A 507 6.69 10.32 -11.70
C MET A 507 7.35 10.20 -10.33
N LEU A 508 7.08 9.10 -9.61
CA LEU A 508 7.73 8.79 -8.34
C LEU A 508 9.26 8.65 -8.53
N ALA A 509 9.70 7.95 -9.57
CA ALA A 509 11.11 7.80 -9.89
C ALA A 509 11.79 9.16 -10.16
N PHE A 510 11.14 10.07 -10.89
CA PHE A 510 11.68 11.42 -11.11
C PHE A 510 11.90 12.20 -9.82
N GLY A 511 10.93 12.15 -8.89
CA GLY A 511 11.09 12.78 -7.59
C GLY A 511 12.26 12.20 -6.81
N ILE A 512 12.34 10.86 -6.72
CA ILE A 512 13.43 10.16 -6.01
C ILE A 512 14.79 10.48 -6.62
N ILE A 513 14.94 10.43 -7.95
CA ILE A 513 16.21 10.69 -8.62
C ILE A 513 16.62 12.16 -8.42
N GLY A 514 15.68 13.11 -8.52
CA GLY A 514 15.95 14.52 -8.30
C GLY A 514 16.44 14.81 -6.87
N SER A 515 15.68 14.38 -5.88
CA SER A 515 15.96 14.66 -4.47
C SER A 515 17.20 13.92 -3.95
N GLN A 516 17.45 12.68 -4.37
CA GLN A 516 18.58 11.89 -3.85
C GLN A 516 19.93 12.29 -4.47
N PHE A 517 19.92 12.78 -5.71
CA PHE A 517 21.17 13.11 -6.40
C PHE A 517 21.46 14.60 -6.46
N TYR A 518 20.49 15.48 -6.25
CA TYR A 518 20.67 16.93 -6.43
C TYR A 518 20.11 17.77 -5.27
N ASN A 519 19.85 17.18 -4.10
CA ASN A 519 19.54 17.98 -2.92
C ASN A 519 20.72 18.87 -2.51
N LEU A 520 20.38 20.05 -1.98
CA LEU A 520 21.32 20.95 -1.32
C LEU A 520 20.88 21.11 0.14
N GLU A 521 21.85 21.17 1.05
CA GLU A 521 21.62 21.36 2.48
C GLU A 521 22.58 22.43 3.01
N ARG A 522 22.08 23.34 3.83
CA ARG A 522 22.86 24.39 4.48
C ARG A 522 22.29 24.72 5.85
N ASP A 523 23.12 24.60 6.88
CA ASP A 523 22.82 25.07 8.23
C ASP A 523 23.32 26.50 8.40
N VAL A 524 22.47 27.39 8.92
CA VAL A 524 22.76 28.81 9.13
C VAL A 524 22.22 29.30 10.47
N ILE A 525 22.84 30.35 11.01
CA ILE A 525 22.33 31.08 12.16
C ILE A 525 21.88 32.44 11.64
N LEU A 526 20.63 32.81 11.92
CA LEU A 526 20.03 34.07 11.45
C LEU A 526 19.40 34.83 12.62
N GLY A 527 19.72 36.12 12.74
CA GLY A 527 18.97 37.10 13.51
C GLY A 527 17.79 37.68 12.73
N PRO A 528 16.84 38.36 13.38
CA PRO A 528 15.75 39.04 12.70
C PRO A 528 16.28 40.08 11.68
N GLY A 529 15.85 39.96 10.42
CA GLY A 529 16.32 40.75 9.29
C GLY A 529 17.50 40.14 8.53
N ASP A 530 18.18 39.13 9.08
CA ASP A 530 19.28 38.45 8.39
C ASP A 530 18.77 37.59 7.24
N ARG A 531 19.61 37.47 6.21
CA ARG A 531 19.35 36.67 5.02
C ARG A 531 20.41 35.61 4.80
N ALA A 532 20.00 34.43 4.36
CA ALA A 532 20.87 33.37 3.86
C ALA A 532 20.44 32.89 2.48
N THR A 533 21.40 32.43 1.68
CA THR A 533 21.14 31.91 0.33
C THR A 533 21.15 30.38 0.29
N ILE A 534 20.23 29.79 -0.48
CA ILE A 534 20.21 28.37 -0.83
C ILE A 534 19.80 28.21 -2.30
N GLY A 535 20.75 27.80 -3.15
CA GLY A 535 20.53 27.79 -4.61
C GLY A 535 20.20 29.18 -5.15
N GLU A 536 19.07 29.29 -5.87
CA GLU A 536 18.56 30.57 -6.42
C GLU A 536 17.69 31.37 -5.42
N TYR A 537 17.51 30.86 -4.20
CA TYR A 537 16.64 31.47 -3.19
C TYR A 537 17.42 32.20 -2.11
N GLU A 538 16.83 33.29 -1.60
CA GLU A 538 17.22 33.93 -0.36
C GLU A 538 16.12 33.74 0.68
N VAL A 539 16.54 33.43 1.90
CA VAL A 539 15.69 33.15 3.06
C VAL A 539 15.97 34.23 4.08
N GLU A 540 14.98 35.06 4.38
CA GLU A 540 15.05 36.11 5.40
C GLU A 540 14.28 35.68 6.64
N PHE A 541 14.94 35.70 7.81
CA PHE A 541 14.27 35.45 9.08
C PHE A 541 13.64 36.75 9.59
N VAL A 542 12.31 36.82 9.67
CA VAL A 542 11.60 38.04 10.10
C VAL A 542 11.51 38.12 11.62
N GLY A 543 11.31 36.98 12.27
CA GLY A 543 11.16 36.91 13.72
C GLY A 543 10.37 35.68 14.15
N SER A 544 10.37 35.44 15.46
CA SER A 544 9.68 34.30 16.08
C SER A 544 8.60 34.72 17.06
N ALA A 545 7.56 33.89 17.22
CA ALA A 545 6.56 34.05 18.25
C ALA A 545 6.48 32.80 19.13
N VAL A 546 6.23 32.99 20.42
CA VAL A 546 6.00 31.91 21.39
C VAL A 546 4.54 31.95 21.82
N ILE A 547 3.83 30.84 21.65
CA ILE A 547 2.40 30.72 21.94
C ILE A 547 2.22 29.62 23.01
N PRO A 548 1.89 29.98 24.26
CA PRO A 548 1.64 29.01 25.31
C PRO A 548 0.25 28.39 25.15
N PHE A 549 0.16 27.07 25.32
CA PHE A 549 -1.07 26.29 25.41
C PHE A 549 -1.08 25.49 26.73
N PRO A 550 -2.25 24.98 27.18
CA PRO A 550 -2.32 24.17 28.40
C PRO A 550 -1.45 22.91 28.37
N ASP A 551 -1.25 22.30 27.19
CA ASP A 551 -0.54 21.03 27.00
C ASP A 551 0.84 21.16 26.35
N ARG A 552 1.19 22.35 25.84
CA ARG A 552 2.41 22.58 25.06
C ARG A 552 2.81 24.04 24.98
N THR A 553 4.04 24.29 24.56
CA THR A 553 4.47 25.62 24.11
C THR A 553 4.82 25.55 22.64
N GLU A 554 4.13 26.32 21.82
CA GLU A 554 4.43 26.43 20.40
C GLU A 554 5.39 27.58 20.14
N ARG A 555 6.27 27.41 19.16
CA ARG A 555 7.17 28.43 18.64
C ARG A 555 7.04 28.47 17.13
N THR A 556 6.88 29.66 16.58
CA THR A 556 6.84 29.86 15.13
C THR A 556 7.99 30.76 14.69
N ALA A 557 8.53 30.51 13.51
CA ALA A 557 9.51 31.39 12.86
C ALA A 557 8.94 31.83 11.50
N THR A 558 8.78 33.15 11.33
CA THR A 558 8.28 33.74 10.09
C THR A 558 9.45 33.99 9.15
N ILE A 559 9.33 33.49 7.92
CA ILE A 559 10.41 33.48 6.94
C ILE A 559 9.89 34.06 5.63
N ASN A 560 10.56 35.07 5.10
CA ASN A 560 10.31 35.58 3.75
C ASN A 560 11.25 34.88 2.76
N LEU A 561 10.70 34.34 1.69
CA LEU A 561 11.46 33.78 0.58
C LEU A 561 11.54 34.78 -0.57
N TYR A 562 12.74 34.95 -1.10
CA TYR A 562 13.02 35.74 -2.30
C TYR A 562 13.69 34.86 -3.36
N ARG A 563 13.54 35.22 -4.63
CA ARG A 563 14.28 34.63 -5.76
C ARG A 563 14.67 35.74 -6.73
N GLY A 564 15.97 35.91 -6.95
CA GLY A 564 16.49 37.00 -7.80
C GLY A 564 16.11 38.40 -7.29
N GLY A 565 16.02 38.58 -5.97
CA GLY A 565 15.63 39.84 -5.33
C GLY A 565 14.11 40.06 -5.21
N GLU A 566 13.28 39.32 -5.93
CA GLU A 566 11.82 39.46 -5.89
C GLU A 566 11.20 38.57 -4.79
N PRO A 567 10.19 39.07 -4.05
CA PRO A 567 9.50 38.28 -3.03
C PRO A 567 8.67 37.17 -3.66
N VAL A 568 8.89 35.93 -3.21
CA VAL A 568 8.18 34.73 -3.68
C VAL A 568 7.00 34.41 -2.78
N LYS A 569 7.27 34.21 -1.48
CA LYS A 569 6.26 33.78 -0.49
C LYS A 569 6.78 33.95 0.93
N THR A 570 5.91 34.29 1.87
CA THR A 570 6.16 34.13 3.31
C THR A 570 5.73 32.74 3.78
N ILE A 571 6.62 32.02 4.44
CA ILE A 571 6.39 30.70 5.02
C ILE A 571 6.64 30.74 6.53
N VAL A 572 6.03 29.81 7.27
CA VAL A 572 6.15 29.76 8.74
C VAL A 572 6.64 28.39 9.14
N ALA A 573 7.80 28.33 9.79
CA ALA A 573 8.28 27.12 10.43
C ALA A 573 7.69 27.04 11.84
N TRP A 574 7.41 25.83 12.32
CA TRP A 574 6.72 25.63 13.59
C TRP A 574 7.41 24.55 14.41
N GLN A 575 7.44 24.76 15.72
CA GLN A 575 7.86 23.78 16.71
C GLN A 575 6.84 23.76 17.86
N GLY A 576 6.61 22.58 18.44
CA GLY A 576 5.79 22.41 19.63
C GLY A 576 6.53 21.57 20.66
N LEU A 577 6.80 22.14 21.83
CA LEU A 577 7.34 21.42 22.97
C LEU A 577 6.18 20.88 23.80
N TYR A 578 6.11 19.56 23.96
CA TYR A 578 5.08 18.86 24.74
C TYR A 578 5.72 18.25 26.00
N PRO A 579 5.65 18.92 27.16
CA PRO A 579 6.34 18.49 28.37
C PRO A 579 5.94 17.08 28.82
N SER A 580 4.65 16.73 28.73
CA SER A 580 4.12 15.41 29.13
C SER A 580 4.72 14.25 28.34
N PHE A 581 5.12 14.50 27.08
CA PHE A 581 5.73 13.50 26.20
C PHE A 581 7.25 13.60 26.12
N ARG A 582 7.84 14.70 26.62
CA ARG A 582 9.26 15.04 26.41
C ARG A 582 9.65 15.04 24.91
N ILE A 583 8.73 15.51 24.06
CA ILE A 583 8.90 15.57 22.60
C ILE A 583 8.89 17.03 22.14
N LEU A 584 9.86 17.36 21.28
CA LEU A 584 9.86 18.56 20.46
C LEU A 584 9.38 18.18 19.05
N SER A 585 8.12 18.45 18.74
CA SER A 585 7.54 18.21 17.42
C SER A 585 7.90 19.36 16.49
N THR A 586 8.45 19.08 15.31
CA THR A 586 8.88 20.11 14.36
C THR A 586 8.12 19.98 13.05
N ARG A 587 7.58 21.08 12.54
CA ARG A 587 6.94 21.16 11.23
C ARG A 587 7.77 22.07 10.34
N ALA A 588 8.22 21.52 9.22
CA ALA A 588 8.98 22.29 8.26
C ALA A 588 8.10 23.32 7.55
N ALA A 589 8.69 24.47 7.28
CA ALA A 589 8.12 25.42 6.34
C ALA A 589 8.53 25.00 4.93
N ILE A 590 7.55 24.67 4.08
CA ILE A 590 7.81 24.12 2.74
C ILE A 590 7.17 25.02 1.69
N HIS A 591 7.98 25.48 0.75
CA HIS A 591 7.51 26.08 -0.49
C HIS A 591 7.79 25.12 -1.66
N SER A 592 6.74 24.43 -2.11
CA SER A 592 6.84 23.44 -3.18
C SER A 592 6.55 24.03 -4.55
N THR A 593 7.38 23.70 -5.54
CA THR A 593 7.15 23.95 -6.96
C THR A 593 7.36 22.65 -7.75
N PRO A 594 6.88 22.55 -9.02
CA PRO A 594 7.17 21.37 -9.84
C PRO A 594 8.67 21.12 -10.12
N ARG A 595 9.53 22.14 -9.91
CA ARG A 595 10.98 22.05 -10.09
C ARG A 595 11.67 21.61 -8.79
N GLU A 596 11.32 22.22 -7.67
CA GLU A 596 12.00 22.02 -6.39
C GLU A 596 11.18 22.54 -5.20
N ASP A 597 11.48 22.00 -4.02
CA ASP A 597 10.92 22.39 -2.74
C ASP A 597 11.99 23.13 -1.92
N VAL A 598 11.70 24.36 -1.50
CA VAL A 598 12.48 25.06 -0.46
C VAL A 598 11.94 24.62 0.89
N TYR A 599 12.79 24.01 1.69
CA TYR A 599 12.44 23.39 2.96
C TYR A 599 13.23 24.06 4.07
N VAL A 600 12.53 24.66 5.04
CA VAL A 600 13.16 25.38 6.15
C VAL A 600 12.74 24.76 7.48
N LEU A 601 13.74 24.35 8.25
CA LEU A 601 13.59 23.89 9.62
C LEU A 601 14.09 24.94 10.58
N PHE A 602 13.28 25.21 11.60
CA PHE A 602 13.63 26.02 12.74
C PHE A 602 14.01 25.06 13.88
N SER A 603 15.21 25.21 14.45
CA SER A 603 15.75 24.27 15.44
C SER A 603 15.78 24.84 16.86
N GLU A 604 16.61 25.85 17.10
CA GLU A 604 16.80 26.41 18.44
C GLU A 604 17.06 27.91 18.36
N LEU A 605 16.58 28.65 19.36
CA LEU A 605 16.94 30.05 19.59
C LEU A 605 18.29 30.09 20.31
N GLN A 606 19.17 30.96 19.85
CA GLN A 606 20.47 31.18 20.45
C GLN A 606 20.31 31.81 21.85
N PRO A 607 21.36 31.75 22.69
CA PRO A 607 21.33 32.33 24.03
C PRO A 607 21.06 33.84 24.06
N ASP A 608 21.24 34.53 22.94
CA ASP A 608 20.90 35.95 22.76
C ASP A 608 19.39 36.22 22.75
N GLY A 609 18.57 35.17 22.59
CA GLY A 609 17.10 35.26 22.55
C GLY A 609 16.53 35.82 21.24
N GLU A 610 17.36 36.17 20.27
CA GLU A 610 16.96 36.80 19.01
C GLU A 610 17.33 35.95 17.79
N SER A 611 18.55 35.42 17.75
CA SER A 611 19.03 34.62 16.63
C SER A 611 18.55 33.17 16.72
N ALA A 612 18.44 32.48 15.60
CA ALA A 612 18.05 31.08 15.58
C ALA A 612 18.82 30.25 14.57
N VAL A 613 18.97 28.96 14.88
CA VAL A 613 19.54 27.97 13.96
C VAL A 613 18.46 27.50 12.99
N PHE A 614 18.76 27.64 11.70
CA PHE A 614 17.93 27.15 10.61
C PHE A 614 18.68 26.13 9.77
N ARG A 615 17.98 25.05 9.41
CA ARG A 615 18.42 24.13 8.36
C ARG A 615 17.62 24.39 7.10
N LEU A 616 18.31 24.79 6.04
CA LEU A 616 17.75 25.06 4.73
C LEU A 616 18.05 23.88 3.81
N LEU A 617 17.02 23.30 3.19
CA LEU A 617 17.18 22.32 2.12
C LEU A 617 16.51 22.79 0.84
N LEU A 618 17.15 22.48 -0.29
CA LEU A 618 16.55 22.57 -1.61
C LEU A 618 16.42 21.16 -2.18
N ASN A 619 15.18 20.71 -2.35
CA ASN A 619 14.84 19.35 -2.73
C ASN A 619 14.23 19.31 -4.14
N PRO A 620 14.98 18.92 -5.19
CA PRO A 620 14.47 18.91 -6.55
C PRO A 620 13.39 17.83 -6.77
N LEU A 621 12.39 18.17 -7.57
CA LEU A 621 11.37 17.26 -8.14
C LEU A 621 10.48 16.50 -7.14
N VAL A 622 10.59 16.73 -5.84
CA VAL A 622 9.78 16.02 -4.81
C VAL A 622 8.27 16.15 -5.07
N TRP A 623 7.82 17.29 -5.61
CA TRP A 623 6.43 17.50 -6.02
C TRP A 623 5.85 16.37 -6.91
N TRP A 624 6.67 15.78 -7.80
CA TRP A 624 6.24 14.69 -8.68
C TRP A 624 5.91 13.40 -7.94
N MET A 625 6.50 13.19 -6.75
CA MET A 625 6.14 12.06 -5.89
C MET A 625 4.70 12.18 -5.39
N TRP A 626 4.28 13.39 -5.03
CA TRP A 626 2.93 13.64 -4.52
C TRP A 626 1.89 13.54 -5.63
N VAL A 627 2.23 14.02 -6.84
CA VAL A 627 1.38 13.89 -8.03
C VAL A 627 1.20 12.44 -8.47
N ALA A 628 2.17 11.56 -8.20
CA ALA A 628 2.02 10.13 -8.49
C ALA A 628 0.81 9.52 -7.76
N GLY A 629 0.48 9.98 -6.55
CA GLY A 629 -0.64 9.46 -5.75
C GLY A 629 -1.99 9.46 -6.49
N PRO A 630 -2.50 10.63 -6.91
CA PRO A 630 -3.71 10.71 -7.72
C PRO A 630 -3.71 9.83 -8.98
N PHE A 631 -2.56 9.68 -9.65
CA PHE A 631 -2.45 8.82 -10.84
C PHE A 631 -2.52 7.32 -10.49
N VAL A 632 -1.94 6.89 -9.37
CA VAL A 632 -2.12 5.51 -8.87
C VAL A 632 -3.60 5.23 -8.62
N VAL A 633 -4.31 6.15 -7.96
CA VAL A 633 -5.75 6.01 -7.69
C VAL A 633 -6.53 5.93 -8.99
N LEU A 634 -6.34 6.89 -9.90
CA LEU A 634 -7.02 6.94 -11.19
C LEU A 634 -6.80 5.67 -12.01
N GLY A 635 -5.55 5.23 -12.13
CA GLY A 635 -5.19 4.01 -12.87
C GLY A 635 -5.83 2.75 -12.28
N THR A 636 -5.88 2.66 -10.95
CA THR A 636 -6.56 1.55 -10.24
C THR A 636 -8.06 1.57 -10.49
N LEU A 637 -8.72 2.72 -10.36
CA LEU A 637 -10.15 2.87 -10.62
C LEU A 637 -10.51 2.47 -12.04
N ILE A 638 -9.72 2.89 -13.03
CA ILE A 638 -9.87 2.43 -14.42
C ILE A 638 -9.72 0.90 -14.51
N ALA A 639 -8.71 0.32 -13.86
CA ALA A 639 -8.46 -1.12 -13.91
C ALA A 639 -9.55 -1.97 -13.23
N LEU A 640 -10.26 -1.41 -12.24
CA LEU A 640 -11.36 -2.04 -11.50
C LEU A 640 -12.74 -1.76 -12.10
N TRP A 641 -12.87 -0.79 -13.01
CA TRP A 641 -14.14 -0.44 -13.63
C TRP A 641 -14.78 -1.68 -14.32
N PRO A 642 -15.99 -2.09 -13.92
CA PRO A 642 -16.71 -3.20 -14.53
C PRO A 642 -16.83 -3.08 -16.05
N ALA A 643 -16.50 -4.15 -16.77
CA ALA A 643 -16.86 -4.24 -18.18
C ALA A 643 -18.37 -4.50 -18.31
N ARG A 644 -19.04 -3.77 -19.20
CA ARG A 644 -20.40 -4.16 -19.65
C ARG A 644 -20.27 -5.58 -20.21
N ARG A 645 -20.93 -6.55 -19.57
CA ARG A 645 -21.08 -7.89 -20.14
C ARG A 645 -21.81 -7.69 -21.46
N ARG A 646 -21.12 -7.88 -22.59
CA ARG A 646 -21.84 -8.24 -23.81
C ARG A 646 -22.50 -9.56 -23.47
N ALA A 647 -23.84 -9.60 -23.52
CA ALA A 647 -24.55 -10.87 -23.59
C ALA A 647 -23.88 -11.63 -24.75
N THR A 648 -23.14 -12.67 -24.43
CA THR A 648 -22.81 -13.68 -25.43
C THR A 648 -24.16 -14.16 -25.92
N ALA A 649 -24.54 -13.77 -27.15
CA ALA A 649 -25.62 -14.42 -27.84
C ALA A 649 -25.38 -15.91 -27.68
N ALA A 650 -26.39 -16.62 -27.16
CA ALA A 650 -26.31 -18.07 -27.05
C ALA A 650 -25.88 -18.60 -28.41
N ALA A 651 -24.77 -19.36 -28.45
CA ALA A 651 -24.42 -20.08 -29.66
C ALA A 651 -25.66 -20.92 -30.04
N PRO A 652 -26.17 -20.82 -31.28
CA PRO A 652 -27.27 -21.68 -31.68
C PRO A 652 -26.85 -23.14 -31.45
N SER A 653 -27.72 -23.87 -30.75
CA SER A 653 -27.60 -25.32 -30.54
C SER A 653 -27.34 -26.01 -31.88
N PRO A 654 -26.34 -26.90 -32.00
CA PRO A 654 -26.10 -27.66 -33.23
C PRO A 654 -27.15 -28.75 -33.55
N LEU A 655 -28.31 -28.79 -32.88
CA LEU A 655 -29.24 -29.92 -32.96
C LEU A 655 -30.67 -29.52 -33.33
N GLU A 656 -30.84 -28.79 -34.42
CA GLU A 656 -32.14 -28.65 -35.08
C GLU A 656 -31.92 -28.48 -36.59
N GLY A 657 -31.72 -29.60 -37.28
CA GLY A 657 -31.43 -29.57 -38.71
C GLY A 657 -31.15 -30.91 -39.37
N GLN A 658 -31.73 -32.02 -38.88
CA GLN A 658 -31.85 -33.26 -39.66
C GLN A 658 -33.20 -33.91 -39.34
N ALA A 659 -34.23 -33.49 -40.06
CA ALA A 659 -35.44 -34.30 -40.21
C ALA A 659 -35.06 -35.51 -41.10
N LEU A 660 -35.06 -36.70 -40.52
CA LEU A 660 -34.92 -37.96 -41.26
C LEU A 660 -36.15 -38.14 -42.17
N PRO A 661 -35.99 -38.55 -43.44
CA PRO A 661 -37.13 -38.89 -44.29
C PRO A 661 -37.83 -40.14 -43.77
N SER A 662 -39.17 -40.13 -43.75
CA SER A 662 -40.01 -41.28 -43.40
C SER A 662 -39.81 -42.44 -44.39
N PRO A 663 -39.84 -43.71 -43.96
CA PRO A 663 -39.83 -44.84 -44.87
C PRO A 663 -41.19 -44.98 -45.58
N SER A 664 -41.16 -44.94 -46.91
CA SER A 664 -42.29 -45.27 -47.78
C SER A 664 -42.67 -46.75 -47.65
N GLN A 665 -43.95 -47.03 -47.46
CA GLN A 665 -44.53 -48.37 -47.62
C GLN A 665 -44.53 -48.82 -49.09
N PRO A 666 -44.48 -50.13 -49.38
CA PRO A 666 -44.52 -50.63 -50.75
C PRO A 666 -45.97 -50.80 -51.22
N ALA A 667 -46.25 -50.44 -52.47
CA ALA A 667 -47.41 -50.92 -53.21
C ALA A 667 -46.97 -51.24 -54.65
N VAL A 668 -47.22 -52.50 -55.02
CA VAL A 668 -47.32 -53.15 -56.36
C VAL A 668 -46.63 -52.48 -57.54
#